data_AF-A0A7C6C0U9-F1
#
_entry.id   AF-A0A7C6C0U9-F1
#
_cell.length_a   1.000
_cell.length_b   1.000
_cell.length_c   1.000
_cell.angle_alpha   90.00
_cell.angle_beta   90.00
_cell.angle_gamma   90.00
#
_symmetry.space_group_name_H-M   'P 1'
#
loop_
_entity.id
_entity.type
_entity.pdbx_description
1 polymer ?
#
loop_
_entity_poly.entity_id
_entity_poly.type
_entity_poly.pdbx_seq_one_letter_code
_entity_poly.pdbx_strand_id
1 'polypeptide(L)'
;LTDHSNYFDTDGNLGDIYDAKSGLVSPLNAQLSKWEHYKQIADSYNKPGSFATFYGYEMTWTKSGANYGHINTYNTDGFVSRNHPVYNDKSESKGLLAYYELLADVSTKSPLTFSQFNHPGSTFGTFDDFAHYTPKYNTNLKLIEVGNGEGKVGSNGYWRSYDQYTNALDKGWRLAPSNNQDNHKGKWGDANDARNVVIADALTREAIIQAILDLRVYATEDKNQTIDFYVDGNIMGSTIEADNDIQVKVDIADPDQNDVIQKVEIIGQGGKVLYAEEPNMNIVSLETTLANTSPYYYVRVTQVDGELAVTAPVWTGYIENVGIDSVNKNTEIEFVGEATSITTKFVNTTGSAATIEKVEYQIKDGAVLHTVTDNLPSITAGSIDVTMTHDIVPTAAGSQTVVVKVTTDMGVLSAEINLTVYDKTQAVSTIAEVQAAPEGQSFVVEAILTSNASGYDKNTAFFDSAYVQDATGGINIFPISGNFQAGQKIRLYGTTSAYQGEKQLNVDSIELIDATVNHLAPTKVKTAEVAENLGLLVEVEGKVKEVQEENGVISAIIIDDGSGAIRVFIDGYIGYSKSEDKTMPAFKVDDKVIAVGLSSIDPEGNRIRVRNRADVTLVKVEAEEPSETTTTGEGETTATTPAETTPAEKETTSTIPVPAETTKDEEETTATIPAETTTDEKDEGLKIVPNQEQLNADNVSEYNGTTALTFRCNGAFSDFLKLLIDDTVVDSKYYTVAKGSTIITVSKEYLDKLAPGPHTLTMVYTGNRSISTEFVMANRSTESLTTSTDGNTSTSDPTTTKDQVKGSPATGENPTTIFVALAVLALAGVFILIRQKYYAK
;
A
#
# COMPACT_ATOMS: atom_id res chain seq x y z
N LEU A 1 -7.03 -5.42 15.94
CA LEU A 1 -5.77 -5.36 15.17
C LEU A 1 -5.49 -6.74 14.62
N THR A 2 -4.94 -6.82 13.43
CA THR A 2 -4.44 -8.06 12.84
C THR A 2 -3.09 -7.77 12.20
N ASP A 3 -2.32 -8.82 11.98
CA ASP A 3 -1.07 -8.79 11.23
C ASP A 3 -1.08 -10.01 10.30
N HIS A 4 -0.26 -9.98 9.25
CA HIS A 4 -0.09 -11.12 8.37
C HIS A 4 0.32 -12.35 9.19
N SER A 5 -0.27 -13.51 8.93
CA SER A 5 -0.09 -14.66 9.80
C SER A 5 1.35 -15.19 9.89
N ASN A 6 2.19 -14.93 8.88
CA ASN A 6 3.63 -15.24 8.93
C ASN A 6 4.42 -14.36 9.91
N TYR A 7 3.82 -13.32 10.49
CA TYR A 7 4.42 -12.58 11.59
C TYR A 7 4.62 -13.48 12.83
N PHE A 8 3.76 -14.48 13.01
CA PHE A 8 3.74 -15.34 14.19
C PHE A 8 4.54 -16.65 14.02
N ASP A 9 5.08 -16.95 12.82
CA ASP A 9 5.74 -18.22 12.54
C ASP A 9 7.00 -18.14 11.64
N THR A 10 7.54 -19.31 11.31
CA THR A 10 8.65 -19.52 10.37
C THR A 10 8.54 -20.90 9.73
N ASP A 11 9.27 -21.11 8.64
CA ASP A 11 9.41 -22.43 8.01
C ASP A 11 9.90 -23.48 9.03
N GLY A 12 9.13 -24.57 9.16
CA GLY A 12 9.38 -25.66 10.11
C GLY A 12 8.74 -25.49 11.50
N ASN A 13 8.12 -24.35 11.79
CA ASN A 13 7.35 -24.11 13.01
C ASN A 13 6.11 -23.25 12.71
N LEU A 14 5.19 -23.83 11.92
CA LEU A 14 3.98 -23.16 11.44
C LEU A 14 2.93 -23.02 12.56
N GLY A 15 2.07 -22.01 12.44
CA GLY A 15 0.88 -21.89 13.28
C GLY A 15 -0.12 -23.03 13.07
N ASP A 16 -0.78 -23.42 14.16
CA ASP A 16 -1.94 -24.30 14.20
C ASP A 16 -3.11 -23.54 14.81
N ILE A 17 -4.24 -23.45 14.10
CA ILE A 17 -5.43 -22.71 14.52
C ILE A 17 -6.06 -23.24 15.82
N TYR A 18 -5.75 -24.49 16.20
CA TYR A 18 -6.25 -25.13 17.41
C TYR A 18 -5.23 -25.18 18.55
N ASP A 19 -4.01 -24.69 18.34
CA ASP A 19 -2.97 -24.62 19.37
C ASP A 19 -2.43 -23.20 19.51
N ALA A 20 -2.83 -22.52 20.59
CA ALA A 20 -2.36 -21.18 20.92
C ALA A 20 -0.83 -21.10 21.14
N LYS A 21 -0.16 -22.23 21.41
CA LYS A 21 1.28 -22.31 21.70
C LYS A 21 2.13 -22.59 20.46
N SER A 22 1.50 -22.80 19.31
CA SER A 22 2.17 -22.98 18.03
C SER A 22 2.89 -21.70 17.57
N GLY A 23 3.82 -21.84 16.64
CA GLY A 23 4.59 -20.72 16.09
C GLY A 23 5.77 -20.29 16.95
N LEU A 24 6.25 -19.08 16.71
CA LEU A 24 7.48 -18.55 17.31
C LEU A 24 7.30 -18.23 18.79
N VAL A 25 8.40 -18.31 19.54
CA VAL A 25 8.48 -17.82 20.92
C VAL A 25 8.42 -16.30 20.93
N SER A 26 7.73 -15.70 21.91
CA SER A 26 7.68 -14.25 22.01
C SER A 26 9.05 -13.66 22.41
N PRO A 27 9.58 -12.65 21.69
CA PRO A 27 10.82 -11.98 22.08
C PRO A 27 10.69 -11.20 23.39
N LEU A 28 9.46 -10.88 23.80
CA LEU A 28 9.16 -10.16 25.04
C LEU A 28 8.88 -11.09 26.22
N ASN A 29 8.58 -12.38 25.96
CA ASN A 29 8.36 -13.38 27.01
C ASN A 29 8.68 -14.79 26.50
N ALA A 30 9.86 -15.29 26.86
CA ALA A 30 10.36 -16.58 26.39
C ALA A 30 9.56 -17.82 26.86
N GLN A 31 8.58 -17.65 27.75
CA GLN A 31 7.71 -18.75 28.22
C GLN A 31 6.44 -18.92 27.38
N LEU A 32 6.15 -17.97 26.48
CA LEU A 32 4.93 -17.95 25.68
C LEU A 32 5.28 -17.95 24.19
N SER A 33 4.38 -18.51 23.38
CA SER A 33 4.42 -18.22 21.95
C SER A 33 4.09 -16.75 21.69
N LYS A 34 4.46 -16.24 20.52
CA LYS A 34 4.18 -14.87 20.09
C LYS A 34 2.68 -14.62 20.00
N TRP A 35 1.93 -15.62 19.52
CA TRP A 35 0.46 -15.59 19.46
C TRP A 35 -0.18 -15.60 20.85
N GLU A 36 0.27 -16.49 21.75
CA GLU A 36 -0.20 -16.56 23.13
C GLU A 36 0.02 -15.23 23.86
N HIS A 37 1.22 -14.64 23.72
CA HIS A 37 1.52 -13.34 24.31
C HIS A 37 0.67 -12.22 23.72
N TYR A 38 0.46 -12.21 22.40
CA TYR A 38 -0.43 -11.25 21.73
C TYR A 38 -1.86 -11.31 22.30
N LYS A 39 -2.43 -12.51 22.46
CA LYS A 39 -3.75 -12.71 23.08
C LYS A 39 -3.80 -12.21 24.51
N GLN A 40 -2.80 -12.53 25.33
CA GLN A 40 -2.74 -12.06 26.72
C GLN A 40 -2.69 -10.52 26.80
N ILE A 41 -1.97 -9.86 25.89
CA ILE A 41 -1.98 -8.40 25.80
C ILE A 41 -3.39 -7.90 25.48
N ALA A 42 -4.03 -8.42 24.42
CA ALA A 42 -5.38 -8.04 24.06
C ALA A 42 -6.37 -8.22 25.24
N ASP A 43 -6.30 -9.36 25.93
CA ASP A 43 -7.14 -9.64 27.09
C ASP A 43 -6.88 -8.70 28.27
N SER A 44 -5.63 -8.30 28.52
CA SER A 44 -5.29 -7.37 29.60
C SER A 44 -5.90 -5.97 29.43
N TYR A 45 -6.17 -5.57 28.18
CA TYR A 45 -6.84 -4.31 27.85
C TYR A 45 -8.36 -4.45 27.74
N ASN A 46 -8.91 -5.66 27.70
CA ASN A 46 -10.35 -5.89 27.62
C ASN A 46 -11.04 -5.45 28.92
N LYS A 47 -11.91 -4.45 28.84
CA LYS A 47 -12.68 -3.88 29.95
C LYS A 47 -14.17 -3.91 29.59
N PRO A 48 -14.87 -5.04 29.85
CA PRO A 48 -16.30 -5.15 29.59
C PRO A 48 -17.09 -3.96 30.14
N GLY A 49 -17.97 -3.38 29.32
CA GLY A 49 -18.74 -2.17 29.60
C GLY A 49 -18.05 -0.85 29.25
N SER A 50 -16.76 -0.87 28.88
CA SER A 50 -16.00 0.36 28.56
C SER A 50 -15.12 0.24 27.32
N PHE A 51 -14.48 -0.90 27.08
CA PHE A 51 -13.58 -1.11 25.95
C PHE A 51 -13.44 -2.61 25.67
N ALA A 52 -13.88 -3.06 24.50
CA ALA A 52 -13.74 -4.44 24.07
C ALA A 52 -12.56 -4.57 23.09
N THR A 53 -11.67 -5.52 23.34
CA THR A 53 -10.54 -5.80 22.44
C THR A 53 -10.81 -7.02 21.58
N PHE A 54 -10.27 -7.01 20.37
CA PHE A 54 -10.27 -8.15 19.46
C PHE A 54 -8.85 -8.49 19.08
N TYR A 55 -8.59 -9.79 18.94
CA TYR A 55 -7.37 -10.32 18.36
C TYR A 55 -7.72 -11.19 17.16
N GLY A 56 -6.80 -11.29 16.22
CA GLY A 56 -6.96 -12.03 14.98
C GLY A 56 -5.66 -12.02 14.18
N TYR A 57 -5.69 -12.67 13.03
CA TYR A 57 -4.61 -12.69 12.06
C TYR A 57 -5.18 -12.50 10.66
N GLU A 58 -4.31 -12.11 9.72
CA GLU A 58 -4.66 -12.02 8.32
C GLU A 58 -4.03 -13.17 7.53
N MET A 59 -4.87 -13.96 6.85
CA MET A 59 -4.46 -14.93 5.86
C MET A 59 -4.37 -14.25 4.49
N THR A 60 -3.20 -14.33 3.85
CA THR A 60 -2.93 -13.63 2.60
C THR A 60 -2.33 -14.56 1.55
N TRP A 61 -2.93 -14.58 0.36
CA TRP A 61 -2.42 -15.35 -0.79
C TRP A 61 -1.63 -14.43 -1.72
N THR A 62 -0.36 -14.14 -1.41
CA THR A 62 0.52 -13.44 -2.36
C THR A 62 1.25 -14.44 -3.24
N LYS A 63 1.10 -14.31 -4.56
CA LYS A 63 1.97 -14.95 -5.54
C LYS A 63 1.95 -14.16 -6.83
N SER A 64 3.09 -14.19 -7.48
CA SER A 64 3.26 -13.86 -8.88
C SER A 64 2.15 -14.50 -9.74
N GLY A 65 1.30 -13.69 -10.36
CA GLY A 65 0.23 -14.16 -11.24
C GLY A 65 -1.02 -14.77 -10.59
N ALA A 66 -1.16 -14.82 -9.26
CA ALA A 66 -2.38 -15.31 -8.58
C ALA A 66 -2.57 -14.71 -7.18
N ASN A 67 -3.49 -13.73 -7.08
CA ASN A 67 -3.92 -13.13 -5.80
C ASN A 67 -5.41 -13.41 -5.58
N TYR A 68 -5.76 -14.13 -4.51
CA TYR A 68 -7.16 -14.46 -4.20
C TYR A 68 -7.86 -13.43 -3.31
N GLY A 69 -7.12 -12.61 -2.58
CA GLY A 69 -7.65 -11.64 -1.61
C GLY A 69 -7.00 -11.86 -0.24
N HIS A 70 -7.38 -11.08 0.76
CA HIS A 70 -6.92 -11.28 2.15
C HIS A 70 -8.13 -11.55 3.06
N ILE A 71 -7.95 -12.38 4.09
CA ILE A 71 -9.01 -12.67 5.06
C ILE A 71 -8.49 -12.47 6.47
N ASN A 72 -9.11 -11.54 7.19
CA ASN A 72 -8.95 -11.47 8.63
C ASN A 72 -9.84 -12.50 9.32
N THR A 73 -9.27 -13.23 10.26
CA THR A 73 -10.01 -14.17 11.12
C THR A 73 -9.76 -13.82 12.57
N TYR A 74 -10.85 -13.63 13.32
CA TYR A 74 -10.84 -13.09 14.67
C TYR A 74 -11.24 -14.12 15.72
N ASN A 75 -10.76 -13.91 16.94
CA ASN A 75 -11.17 -14.66 18.13
C ASN A 75 -10.86 -16.17 18.08
N THR A 76 -9.77 -16.58 17.41
CA THR A 76 -9.33 -17.97 17.30
C THR A 76 -8.47 -18.45 18.48
N ASP A 77 -8.35 -19.77 18.66
CA ASP A 77 -7.44 -20.34 19.66
C ASP A 77 -5.97 -20.10 19.26
N GLY A 78 -5.59 -20.53 18.07
CA GLY A 78 -4.31 -20.30 17.40
C GLY A 78 -4.46 -19.45 16.12
N PHE A 79 -3.59 -19.67 15.13
CA PHE A 79 -3.63 -18.99 13.83
C PHE A 79 -3.20 -19.93 12.70
N VAL A 80 -3.45 -19.55 11.44
CA VAL A 80 -3.03 -20.33 10.26
C VAL A 80 -1.93 -19.60 9.53
N SER A 81 -0.82 -20.31 9.30
CA SER A 81 0.27 -19.78 8.47
C SER A 81 -0.15 -19.58 7.02
N ARG A 82 0.12 -18.40 6.48
CA ARG A 82 0.08 -18.15 5.04
C ARG A 82 1.12 -18.94 4.26
N ASN A 83 2.13 -19.50 4.92
CA ASN A 83 3.14 -20.37 4.32
C ASN A 83 2.74 -21.85 4.36
N HIS A 84 1.58 -22.19 4.95
CA HIS A 84 1.14 -23.58 5.06
C HIS A 84 0.85 -24.16 3.66
N PRO A 85 1.46 -25.29 3.27
CA PRO A 85 1.41 -25.79 1.89
C PRO A 85 -0.01 -26.11 1.41
N VAL A 86 -0.91 -26.54 2.32
CA VAL A 86 -2.31 -26.82 1.97
C VAL A 86 -3.11 -25.52 1.79
N TYR A 87 -2.96 -24.56 2.70
CA TYR A 87 -3.79 -23.35 2.69
C TYR A 87 -3.25 -22.29 1.74
N ASN A 88 -1.97 -22.38 1.34
CA ASN A 88 -1.31 -21.51 0.38
C ASN A 88 -1.24 -22.11 -1.04
N ASP A 89 -1.91 -23.24 -1.30
CA ASP A 89 -1.96 -23.82 -2.65
C ASP A 89 -2.78 -22.89 -3.58
N LYS A 90 -2.11 -22.28 -4.55
CA LYS A 90 -2.73 -21.33 -5.49
C LYS A 90 -3.07 -21.95 -6.84
N SER A 91 -3.05 -23.28 -6.94
CA SER A 91 -3.56 -23.96 -8.11
C SER A 91 -5.08 -24.11 -7.99
N GLU A 92 -5.82 -23.57 -8.96
CA GLU A 92 -7.28 -23.80 -9.09
C GLU A 92 -8.05 -23.57 -7.78
N SER A 93 -7.68 -22.52 -7.04
CA SER A 93 -8.34 -22.10 -5.79
C SER A 93 -8.22 -23.09 -4.62
N LYS A 94 -7.37 -24.12 -4.70
CA LYS A 94 -7.30 -25.21 -3.69
C LYS A 94 -7.06 -24.70 -2.28
N GLY A 95 -6.13 -23.76 -2.10
CA GLY A 95 -5.80 -23.17 -0.80
C GLY A 95 -6.92 -22.30 -0.23
N LEU A 96 -7.58 -21.51 -1.08
CA LEU A 96 -8.76 -20.72 -0.69
C LEU A 96 -9.89 -21.64 -0.21
N LEU A 97 -10.23 -22.67 -0.98
CA LEU A 97 -11.26 -23.64 -0.63
C LEU A 97 -10.91 -24.43 0.63
N ALA A 98 -9.65 -24.87 0.78
CA ALA A 98 -9.19 -25.53 1.99
C ALA A 98 -9.29 -24.61 3.22
N TYR A 99 -9.06 -23.31 3.04
CA TYR A 99 -9.22 -22.33 4.11
C TYR A 99 -10.69 -22.09 4.46
N TYR A 100 -11.59 -21.96 3.48
CA TYR A 100 -13.04 -21.89 3.74
C TYR A 100 -13.55 -23.11 4.51
N GLU A 101 -13.10 -24.31 4.13
CA GLU A 101 -13.39 -25.55 4.83
C GLU A 101 -12.91 -25.52 6.28
N LEU A 102 -11.69 -25.04 6.51
CA LEU A 102 -11.16 -24.86 7.87
C LEU A 102 -11.98 -23.85 8.68
N LEU A 103 -12.31 -22.69 8.11
CA LEU A 103 -13.10 -21.66 8.80
C LEU A 103 -14.49 -22.15 9.19
N ALA A 104 -15.12 -22.95 8.32
CA ALA A 104 -16.38 -23.61 8.63
C ALA A 104 -16.23 -24.57 9.81
N ASP A 105 -15.20 -25.43 9.82
CA ASP A 105 -14.91 -26.34 10.95
C ASP A 105 -14.63 -25.57 12.25
N VAL A 106 -13.82 -24.51 12.20
CA VAL A 106 -13.50 -23.66 13.36
C VAL A 106 -14.77 -23.06 13.96
N SER A 107 -15.71 -22.59 13.13
CA SER A 107 -16.97 -22.03 13.62
C SER A 107 -17.84 -23.03 14.39
N THR A 108 -17.66 -24.33 14.16
CA THR A 108 -18.37 -25.36 14.94
C THR A 108 -17.76 -25.58 16.33
N LYS A 109 -16.45 -25.36 16.47
CA LYS A 109 -15.68 -25.59 17.71
C LYS A 109 -15.58 -24.33 18.57
N SER A 110 -15.44 -23.19 17.91
CA SER A 110 -15.33 -21.85 18.48
C SER A 110 -16.42 -20.96 17.84
N PRO A 111 -17.65 -20.98 18.38
CA PRO A 111 -18.80 -20.32 17.76
C PRO A 111 -18.73 -18.80 17.75
N LEU A 112 -17.79 -18.21 18.51
CA LEU A 112 -17.51 -16.77 18.52
C LEU A 112 -16.32 -16.40 17.61
N THR A 113 -15.90 -17.27 16.71
CA THR A 113 -14.96 -16.93 15.64
C THR A 113 -15.74 -16.38 14.44
N PHE A 114 -15.23 -15.33 13.81
CA PHE A 114 -15.74 -14.81 12.55
C PHE A 114 -14.60 -14.35 11.64
N SER A 115 -14.89 -14.22 10.36
CA SER A 115 -13.94 -13.78 9.34
C SER A 115 -14.50 -12.67 8.45
N GLN A 116 -13.59 -11.92 7.84
CA GLN A 116 -13.86 -10.79 6.97
C GLN A 116 -13.11 -10.94 5.63
N PHE A 117 -13.79 -10.67 4.53
CA PHE A 117 -13.15 -10.41 3.24
C PHE A 117 -12.52 -9.01 3.24
N ASN A 118 -11.21 -8.94 3.17
CA ASN A 118 -10.49 -7.66 3.18
C ASN A 118 -10.22 -7.16 1.77
N HIS A 119 -10.39 -5.84 1.62
CA HIS A 119 -10.08 -5.00 0.46
C HIS A 119 -10.19 -5.73 -0.89
N PRO A 120 -11.36 -6.34 -1.21
CA PRO A 120 -11.56 -6.99 -2.49
C PRO A 120 -11.39 -5.97 -3.61
N GLY A 121 -10.67 -6.37 -4.66
CA GLY A 121 -10.40 -5.51 -5.80
C GLY A 121 -9.30 -6.05 -6.71
N SER A 122 -8.90 -5.24 -7.69
CA SER A 122 -7.93 -5.64 -8.72
C SER A 122 -6.53 -5.91 -8.17
N THR A 123 -6.15 -5.31 -7.04
CA THR A 123 -4.79 -5.42 -6.47
C THR A 123 -4.58 -6.77 -5.78
N PHE A 124 -5.48 -7.10 -4.86
CA PHE A 124 -5.32 -8.26 -3.98
C PHE A 124 -6.20 -9.44 -4.39
N GLY A 125 -7.16 -9.26 -5.29
CA GLY A 125 -8.09 -10.30 -5.73
C GLY A 125 -9.49 -10.09 -5.17
N THR A 126 -10.43 -10.89 -5.70
CA THR A 126 -11.86 -10.85 -5.37
C THR A 126 -12.38 -12.20 -4.92
N PHE A 127 -11.52 -13.09 -4.41
CA PHE A 127 -11.86 -14.43 -3.94
C PHE A 127 -12.53 -15.26 -5.03
N ASP A 128 -11.90 -15.26 -6.22
CA ASP A 128 -12.47 -15.80 -7.46
C ASP A 128 -13.82 -15.17 -7.82
N ASP A 129 -13.94 -13.85 -7.75
CA ASP A 129 -15.22 -13.15 -7.98
C ASP A 129 -16.32 -13.62 -7.01
N PHE A 130 -15.94 -13.78 -5.74
CA PHE A 130 -16.74 -14.30 -4.63
C PHE A 130 -17.43 -15.62 -4.94
N ALA A 131 -16.79 -16.45 -5.77
CA ALA A 131 -17.25 -17.79 -6.09
C ALA A 131 -17.27 -18.70 -4.86
N HIS A 132 -17.76 -19.92 -5.08
CA HIS A 132 -17.73 -21.02 -4.12
C HIS A 132 -18.59 -20.78 -2.88
N TYR A 133 -19.57 -19.88 -2.96
CA TYR A 133 -20.51 -19.68 -1.88
C TYR A 133 -21.20 -21.00 -1.51
N THR A 134 -21.18 -21.30 -0.21
CA THR A 134 -22.05 -22.32 0.37
C THR A 134 -22.57 -21.81 1.72
N PRO A 135 -23.78 -22.24 2.16
CA PRO A 135 -24.25 -21.94 3.50
C PRO A 135 -23.28 -22.36 4.59
N LYS A 136 -22.49 -23.43 4.34
CA LYS A 136 -21.44 -23.92 5.23
C LYS A 136 -20.30 -22.93 5.40
N TYR A 137 -19.79 -22.31 4.33
CA TYR A 137 -18.68 -21.36 4.44
C TYR A 137 -19.11 -20.02 5.05
N ASN A 138 -20.34 -19.60 4.76
CA ASN A 138 -20.92 -18.38 5.28
C ASN A 138 -21.32 -18.47 6.77
N THR A 139 -21.11 -19.61 7.45
CA THR A 139 -21.24 -19.68 8.92
C THR A 139 -20.19 -18.83 9.62
N ASN A 140 -19.00 -18.67 9.04
CA ASN A 140 -17.88 -17.94 9.65
C ASN A 140 -17.56 -16.62 8.94
N LEU A 141 -17.63 -16.57 7.61
CA LEU A 141 -17.42 -15.35 6.83
C LEU A 141 -18.65 -14.44 6.97
N LYS A 142 -18.48 -13.28 7.60
CA LYS A 142 -19.58 -12.38 8.00
C LYS A 142 -19.39 -10.94 7.55
N LEU A 143 -18.16 -10.49 7.35
CA LEU A 143 -17.87 -9.11 6.98
C LEU A 143 -17.18 -9.04 5.62
N ILE A 144 -17.34 -7.90 4.96
CA ILE A 144 -16.63 -7.56 3.73
C ILE A 144 -16.29 -6.08 3.73
N GLU A 145 -15.08 -5.75 3.31
CA GLU A 145 -14.66 -4.36 3.23
C GLU A 145 -15.32 -3.63 2.05
N VAL A 146 -15.97 -2.51 2.36
CA VAL A 146 -16.50 -1.52 1.41
C VAL A 146 -15.60 -0.29 1.31
N GLY A 147 -14.63 -0.17 2.21
CA GLY A 147 -13.62 0.88 2.22
C GLY A 147 -12.33 0.40 2.86
N ASN A 148 -11.20 0.71 2.24
CA ASN A 148 -9.87 0.33 2.72
C ASN A 148 -8.88 1.48 2.61
N GLY A 149 -7.98 1.60 3.59
CA GLY A 149 -6.83 2.48 3.55
C GLY A 149 -6.85 3.56 4.63
N GLU A 150 -5.65 3.99 5.00
CA GLU A 150 -5.42 4.87 6.16
C GLU A 150 -5.44 6.36 5.77
N GLY A 151 -5.50 6.66 4.48
CA GLY A 151 -5.54 8.02 3.98
C GLY A 151 -6.84 8.69 4.34
N LYS A 152 -6.88 10.02 4.18
CA LYS A 152 -8.13 10.77 4.33
C LYS A 152 -9.20 10.17 3.42
N VAL A 153 -10.43 10.01 3.92
CA VAL A 153 -11.58 9.60 3.12
C VAL A 153 -11.68 10.48 1.86
N GLY A 154 -11.98 9.86 0.72
CA GLY A 154 -12.08 10.52 -0.58
C GLY A 154 -10.75 10.91 -1.23
N SER A 155 -9.61 10.64 -0.60
CA SER A 155 -8.28 10.85 -1.20
C SER A 155 -7.79 9.61 -1.96
N ASN A 156 -6.70 9.76 -2.71
CA ASN A 156 -5.99 8.62 -3.33
C ASN A 156 -5.36 7.66 -2.30
N GLY A 157 -5.51 7.90 -0.99
CA GLY A 157 -5.06 7.07 0.12
C GLY A 157 -6.17 6.19 0.73
N TYR A 158 -7.37 6.20 0.15
CA TYR A 158 -8.55 5.46 0.62
C TYR A 158 -9.34 4.95 -0.59
N TRP A 159 -9.63 3.65 -0.64
CA TRP A 159 -10.31 2.97 -1.75
C TRP A 159 -11.66 2.45 -1.33
N ARG A 160 -12.69 2.85 -2.07
CA ARG A 160 -14.06 2.36 -1.93
C ARG A 160 -14.25 1.10 -2.77
N SER A 161 -14.91 0.10 -2.20
CA SER A 161 -15.21 -1.21 -2.82
C SER A 161 -16.70 -1.58 -2.73
N TYR A 162 -17.61 -0.60 -2.74
CA TYR A 162 -19.07 -0.83 -2.64
C TYR A 162 -19.63 -1.80 -3.70
N ASP A 163 -19.09 -1.76 -4.92
CA ASP A 163 -19.52 -2.67 -5.99
C ASP A 163 -19.15 -4.13 -5.66
N GLN A 164 -18.04 -4.35 -4.95
CA GLN A 164 -17.62 -5.69 -4.51
C GLN A 164 -18.55 -6.24 -3.42
N TYR A 165 -19.05 -5.38 -2.54
CA TYR A 165 -20.07 -5.77 -1.56
C TYR A 165 -21.37 -6.20 -2.24
N THR A 166 -21.86 -5.42 -3.19
CA THR A 166 -23.05 -5.80 -3.98
C THR A 166 -22.82 -7.11 -4.73
N ASN A 167 -21.66 -7.28 -5.37
CA ASN A 167 -21.30 -8.51 -6.08
C ASN A 167 -21.30 -9.73 -5.15
N ALA A 168 -20.67 -9.63 -3.97
CA ALA A 168 -20.66 -10.71 -2.99
C ALA A 168 -22.07 -11.08 -2.51
N LEU A 169 -22.92 -10.07 -2.25
CA LEU A 169 -24.33 -10.31 -1.91
C LEU A 169 -25.04 -11.04 -3.05
N ASP A 170 -24.89 -10.60 -4.30
CA ASP A 170 -25.51 -11.22 -5.48
C ASP A 170 -25.03 -12.65 -5.75
N LYS A 171 -23.83 -13.01 -5.27
CA LYS A 171 -23.30 -14.38 -5.29
C LYS A 171 -23.89 -15.27 -4.20
N GLY A 172 -24.73 -14.73 -3.33
CA GLY A 172 -25.42 -15.46 -2.26
C GLY A 172 -24.83 -15.27 -0.88
N TRP A 173 -23.66 -14.62 -0.75
CA TRP A 173 -23.05 -14.41 0.55
C TRP A 173 -23.92 -13.50 1.42
N ARG A 174 -24.10 -13.89 2.69
CA ARG A 174 -24.75 -13.06 3.70
C ARG A 174 -23.67 -12.37 4.53
N LEU A 175 -23.38 -11.13 4.15
CA LEU A 175 -22.29 -10.33 4.70
C LEU A 175 -22.82 -8.98 5.15
N ALA A 176 -22.14 -8.39 6.12
CA ALA A 176 -22.30 -7.00 6.49
C ALA A 176 -21.07 -6.20 6.04
N PRO A 177 -21.24 -4.90 5.72
CA PRO A 177 -20.15 -4.08 5.24
C PRO A 177 -19.23 -3.69 6.39
N SER A 178 -17.96 -3.44 6.06
CA SER A 178 -16.95 -2.96 6.98
C SER A 178 -15.98 -1.97 6.30
N ASN A 179 -15.34 -1.12 7.08
CA ASN A 179 -14.20 -0.30 6.70
C ASN A 179 -12.96 -0.81 7.45
N ASN A 180 -11.81 -0.72 6.79
CA ASN A 180 -10.51 -1.03 7.37
C ASN A 180 -9.50 0.05 6.99
N GLN A 181 -8.58 0.36 7.88
CA GLN A 181 -7.53 1.34 7.58
C GLN A 181 -6.33 0.70 6.88
N ASP A 182 -6.15 -0.62 6.93
CA ASP A 182 -4.90 -1.28 6.47
C ASP A 182 -3.66 -0.58 7.04
N ASN A 183 -3.79 -0.34 8.35
CA ASN A 183 -2.98 0.45 9.27
C ASN A 183 -1.52 0.02 9.48
N HIS A 184 -0.61 0.11 8.50
CA HIS A 184 0.82 -0.21 8.75
C HIS A 184 1.60 0.94 9.38
N LYS A 185 0.91 2.04 9.67
CA LYS A 185 1.52 3.32 9.98
C LYS A 185 1.57 3.73 11.41
N GLY A 186 0.74 3.09 12.18
CA GLY A 186 0.58 3.29 13.58
C GLY A 186 -0.35 4.39 14.08
N LYS A 187 -1.24 4.87 13.22
CA LYS A 187 -2.38 5.66 13.67
C LYS A 187 -3.59 4.75 13.88
N TRP A 188 -3.45 3.64 14.59
CA TRP A 188 -4.47 2.59 14.64
C TRP A 188 -5.77 3.12 15.27
N GLY A 189 -6.84 3.20 14.48
CA GLY A 189 -8.12 3.76 14.89
C GLY A 189 -8.26 5.26 14.68
N ASP A 190 -7.16 5.97 14.39
CA ASP A 190 -7.09 7.43 14.30
C ASP A 190 -6.56 7.94 12.94
N ALA A 191 -6.27 7.05 11.98
CA ALA A 191 -5.70 7.45 10.69
C ALA A 191 -6.68 8.27 9.83
N ASN A 192 -7.97 7.95 9.92
CA ASN A 192 -9.09 8.63 9.29
C ASN A 192 -10.39 8.41 10.08
N ASP A 193 -11.48 9.00 9.59
CA ASP A 193 -12.77 9.04 10.26
C ASP A 193 -13.66 7.81 10.02
N ALA A 194 -13.29 6.91 9.10
CA ALA A 194 -14.08 5.73 8.78
C ALA A 194 -14.22 4.75 9.98
N ARG A 195 -15.44 4.25 10.22
CA ARG A 195 -15.77 3.33 11.32
C ARG A 195 -16.62 2.14 10.86
N ASN A 196 -16.47 1.04 11.61
CA ASN A 196 -17.44 -0.05 11.69
C ASN A 196 -18.33 0.19 12.90
N VAL A 197 -19.63 0.21 12.71
CA VAL A 197 -20.58 0.34 13.80
C VAL A 197 -21.36 -0.95 13.96
N VAL A 198 -21.31 -1.50 15.17
CA VAL A 198 -21.95 -2.77 15.54
C VAL A 198 -23.07 -2.48 16.54
N ILE A 199 -24.30 -2.87 16.20
CA ILE A 199 -25.46 -2.72 17.09
C ILE A 199 -25.55 -3.94 18.02
N ALA A 200 -24.96 -3.81 19.20
CA ALA A 200 -24.86 -4.86 20.21
C ALA A 200 -25.65 -4.53 21.49
N ASP A 201 -26.15 -5.56 22.17
CA ASP A 201 -26.92 -5.41 23.42
C ASP A 201 -26.07 -4.91 24.60
N ALA A 202 -24.74 -5.05 24.50
CA ALA A 202 -23.79 -4.58 25.51
C ALA A 202 -22.41 -4.30 24.89
N LEU A 203 -21.65 -3.41 25.52
CA LEU A 203 -20.23 -3.18 25.20
C LEU A 203 -19.34 -4.27 25.82
N THR A 204 -19.55 -5.52 25.43
CA THR A 204 -18.67 -6.65 25.76
C THR A 204 -18.17 -7.31 24.47
N ARG A 205 -17.01 -7.97 24.54
CA ARG A 205 -16.45 -8.69 23.39
C ARG A 205 -17.46 -9.69 22.83
N GLU A 206 -18.06 -10.50 23.69
CA GLU A 206 -19.02 -11.54 23.30
C GLU A 206 -20.28 -10.94 22.65
N ALA A 207 -20.84 -9.86 23.21
CA ALA A 207 -22.04 -9.24 22.67
C ALA A 207 -21.78 -8.56 21.31
N ILE A 208 -20.60 -7.95 21.13
CA ILE A 208 -20.21 -7.36 19.85
C ILE A 208 -19.98 -8.45 18.80
N ILE A 209 -19.29 -9.55 19.15
CA ILE A 209 -19.12 -10.68 18.23
C ILE A 209 -20.47 -11.25 17.83
N GLN A 210 -21.38 -11.45 18.79
CA GLN A 210 -22.71 -11.97 18.47
C GLN A 210 -23.47 -11.04 17.51
N ALA A 211 -23.41 -9.73 17.71
CA ALA A 211 -24.00 -8.76 16.80
C ALA A 211 -23.38 -8.80 15.39
N ILE A 212 -22.06 -9.04 15.28
CA ILE A 212 -21.39 -9.26 13.99
C ILE A 212 -21.86 -10.57 13.33
N LEU A 213 -21.97 -11.66 14.09
CA LEU A 213 -22.47 -12.96 13.59
C LEU A 213 -23.92 -12.85 13.10
N ASP A 214 -24.71 -12.01 13.76
CA ASP A 214 -26.09 -11.64 13.40
C ASP A 214 -26.16 -10.56 12.31
N LEU A 215 -25.02 -10.09 11.79
CA LEU A 215 -24.90 -9.09 10.72
C LEU A 215 -25.53 -7.72 11.08
N ARG A 216 -25.55 -7.34 12.37
CA ARG A 216 -26.05 -6.04 12.85
C ARG A 216 -24.97 -4.96 12.75
N VAL A 217 -24.46 -4.75 11.54
CA VAL A 217 -23.29 -3.91 11.29
C VAL A 217 -23.57 -2.94 10.15
N TYR A 218 -23.05 -1.72 10.24
CA TYR A 218 -22.90 -0.82 9.11
C TYR A 218 -21.49 -0.23 9.08
N ALA A 219 -21.06 0.18 7.90
CA ALA A 219 -19.82 0.90 7.69
C ALA A 219 -20.13 2.36 7.40
N THR A 220 -19.39 3.27 8.01
CA THR A 220 -19.51 4.72 7.79
C THR A 220 -18.14 5.31 7.56
N GLU A 221 -18.04 6.29 6.68
CA GLU A 221 -16.85 7.11 6.48
C GLU A 221 -16.75 8.26 7.48
N ASP A 222 -17.86 8.54 8.18
CA ASP A 222 -17.99 9.51 9.26
C ASP A 222 -17.71 8.89 10.65
N LYS A 223 -17.12 9.67 11.56
CA LYS A 223 -16.68 9.23 12.89
C LYS A 223 -17.80 8.97 13.90
N ASN A 224 -18.99 9.56 13.75
CA ASN A 224 -20.06 9.55 14.75
C ASN A 224 -21.50 9.51 14.18
N GLN A 225 -21.68 9.40 12.86
CA GLN A 225 -22.98 9.14 12.23
C GLN A 225 -23.62 7.86 12.77
N THR A 226 -24.95 7.92 12.97
CA THR A 226 -25.77 6.78 13.42
C THR A 226 -26.84 6.41 12.39
N ILE A 227 -27.05 5.10 12.18
CA ILE A 227 -28.08 4.56 11.29
C ILE A 227 -28.79 3.39 11.96
N ASP A 228 -30.12 3.48 12.08
CA ASP A 228 -31.00 2.37 12.38
C ASP A 228 -31.85 2.04 11.14
N PHE A 229 -31.76 0.81 10.65
CA PHE A 229 -32.47 0.35 9.46
C PHE A 229 -33.32 -0.89 9.77
N TYR A 230 -34.60 -0.83 9.38
CA TYR A 230 -35.57 -1.90 9.57
C TYR A 230 -36.37 -2.18 8.29
N VAL A 231 -36.73 -3.46 8.12
CA VAL A 231 -37.75 -3.92 7.16
C VAL A 231 -38.78 -4.76 7.91
N ASP A 232 -40.06 -4.39 7.80
CA ASP A 232 -41.18 -4.99 8.54
C ASP A 232 -40.93 -5.10 10.05
N GLY A 233 -40.27 -4.08 10.61
CA GLY A 233 -39.90 -4.00 12.03
C GLY A 233 -38.69 -4.85 12.44
N ASN A 234 -38.02 -5.52 11.51
CA ASN A 234 -36.82 -6.32 11.77
C ASN A 234 -35.56 -5.53 11.39
N ILE A 235 -34.59 -5.50 12.29
CA ILE A 235 -33.34 -4.73 12.14
C ILE A 235 -32.45 -5.32 11.04
N MET A 236 -31.59 -4.49 10.42
CA MET A 236 -30.53 -4.93 9.52
C MET A 236 -29.78 -6.17 10.03
N GLY A 237 -29.40 -7.05 9.12
CA GLY A 237 -28.86 -8.38 9.41
C GLY A 237 -29.92 -9.50 9.45
N SER A 238 -31.19 -9.14 9.62
CA SER A 238 -32.30 -10.11 9.73
C SER A 238 -32.62 -10.82 8.42
N THR A 239 -33.16 -12.03 8.53
CA THR A 239 -33.84 -12.75 7.43
C THR A 239 -35.30 -12.89 7.79
N ILE A 240 -36.18 -12.47 6.88
CA ILE A 240 -37.62 -12.45 7.11
C ILE A 240 -38.35 -13.11 5.95
N GLU A 241 -39.50 -13.70 6.26
CA GLU A 241 -40.51 -14.03 5.26
C GLU A 241 -41.34 -12.76 5.04
N ALA A 242 -41.25 -12.19 3.84
CA ALA A 242 -41.92 -10.94 3.51
C ALA A 242 -43.09 -11.17 2.54
N ASP A 243 -44.13 -10.36 2.67
CA ASP A 243 -45.24 -10.32 1.73
C ASP A 243 -44.83 -9.60 0.42
N ASN A 244 -45.81 -9.36 -0.46
CA ASN A 244 -45.59 -8.65 -1.73
C ASN A 244 -45.15 -7.19 -1.55
N ASP A 245 -45.45 -6.58 -0.41
CA ASP A 245 -45.03 -5.24 -0.03
C ASP A 245 -44.29 -5.32 1.31
N ILE A 246 -43.27 -4.48 1.48
CA ILE A 246 -42.48 -4.35 2.69
C ILE A 246 -42.54 -2.92 3.22
N GLN A 247 -42.56 -2.78 4.53
CA GLN A 247 -42.41 -1.50 5.21
C GLN A 247 -40.95 -1.27 5.56
N VAL A 248 -40.34 -0.25 4.95
CA VAL A 248 -38.98 0.17 5.26
C VAL A 248 -39.01 1.35 6.23
N LYS A 249 -38.11 1.32 7.21
CA LYS A 249 -37.84 2.43 8.12
C LYS A 249 -36.33 2.66 8.24
N VAL A 250 -35.90 3.91 8.12
CA VAL A 250 -34.51 4.33 8.28
C VAL A 250 -34.47 5.57 9.17
N ASP A 251 -33.80 5.49 10.30
CA ASP A 251 -33.48 6.63 11.16
C ASP A 251 -31.98 6.91 11.07
N ILE A 252 -31.61 8.14 10.72
CA ILE A 252 -30.21 8.58 10.57
C ILE A 252 -30.01 9.83 11.40
N ALA A 253 -28.93 9.89 12.16
CA ALA A 253 -28.52 11.11 12.85
C ALA A 253 -27.03 11.31 12.78
N ASP A 254 -26.67 12.53 12.38
CA ASP A 254 -25.32 13.06 12.42
C ASP A 254 -25.29 14.26 13.38
N PRO A 255 -24.49 14.22 14.46
CA PRO A 255 -24.41 15.34 15.39
C PRO A 255 -23.61 16.53 14.85
N ASP A 256 -22.79 16.36 13.81
CA ASP A 256 -21.92 17.39 13.28
C ASP A 256 -22.66 18.26 12.25
N GLN A 257 -22.76 19.57 12.51
CA GLN A 257 -23.63 20.47 11.73
C GLN A 257 -23.27 20.59 10.24
N ASN A 258 -22.01 20.32 9.90
CA ASN A 258 -21.53 20.40 8.51
C ASN A 258 -21.74 19.11 7.74
N ASP A 259 -22.04 18.00 8.43
CA ASP A 259 -22.09 16.66 7.88
C ASP A 259 -23.56 16.33 7.55
N VAL A 260 -24.12 17.18 6.67
CA VAL A 260 -25.52 17.15 6.26
C VAL A 260 -25.78 15.93 5.39
N ILE A 261 -26.81 15.12 5.72
CA ILE A 261 -27.25 13.99 4.91
C ILE A 261 -27.89 14.53 3.62
N GLN A 262 -27.17 14.43 2.52
CA GLN A 262 -27.63 14.84 1.19
C GLN A 262 -28.64 13.84 0.65
N LYS A 263 -28.35 12.54 0.76
CA LYS A 263 -29.12 11.49 0.09
C LYS A 263 -29.23 10.22 0.93
N VAL A 264 -30.40 9.60 0.89
CA VAL A 264 -30.67 8.28 1.46
C VAL A 264 -31.23 7.39 0.36
N GLU A 265 -30.63 6.23 0.13
CA GLU A 265 -31.00 5.29 -0.92
C GLU A 265 -31.27 3.91 -0.33
N ILE A 266 -32.39 3.28 -0.74
CA ILE A 266 -32.67 1.88 -0.47
C ILE A 266 -32.26 1.08 -1.70
N ILE A 267 -31.29 0.20 -1.54
CA ILE A 267 -30.66 -0.57 -2.60
C ILE A 267 -31.08 -2.03 -2.51
N GLY A 268 -31.41 -2.63 -3.65
CA GLY A 268 -31.61 -4.07 -3.79
C GLY A 268 -30.55 -4.74 -4.66
N GLN A 269 -30.80 -6.01 -4.99
CA GLN A 269 -30.01 -6.87 -5.88
C GLN A 269 -29.49 -6.16 -7.12
N GLY A 270 -28.23 -6.44 -7.48
CA GLY A 270 -27.54 -5.77 -8.60
C GLY A 270 -27.19 -4.30 -8.32
N GLY A 271 -27.30 -3.84 -7.08
CA GLY A 271 -27.03 -2.45 -6.70
C GLY A 271 -28.13 -1.49 -7.16
N LYS A 272 -29.31 -2.01 -7.47
CA LYS A 272 -30.43 -1.22 -7.99
C LYS A 272 -30.99 -0.32 -6.89
N VAL A 273 -30.99 0.99 -7.14
CA VAL A 273 -31.70 1.97 -6.30
C VAL A 273 -33.21 1.76 -6.47
N LEU A 274 -33.88 1.27 -5.43
CA LEU A 274 -35.33 1.02 -5.42
C LEU A 274 -36.11 2.22 -4.87
N TYR A 275 -35.46 3.03 -4.04
CA TYR A 275 -35.98 4.27 -3.50
C TYR A 275 -34.83 5.22 -3.20
N ALA A 276 -35.06 6.53 -3.35
CA ALA A 276 -34.11 7.55 -2.94
C ALA A 276 -34.85 8.80 -2.46
N GLU A 277 -34.30 9.46 -1.45
CA GLU A 277 -34.72 10.77 -0.97
C GLU A 277 -33.50 11.66 -0.76
N GLU A 278 -33.67 12.98 -0.96
CA GLU A 278 -32.64 13.99 -0.71
C GLU A 278 -33.06 14.92 0.44
N PRO A 279 -32.98 14.47 1.69
CA PRO A 279 -33.52 15.20 2.83
C PRO A 279 -32.78 16.51 3.10
N ASN A 280 -31.46 16.55 2.86
CA ASN A 280 -30.58 17.69 3.14
C ASN A 280 -30.69 18.16 4.61
N MET A 281 -30.62 17.21 5.54
CA MET A 281 -30.74 17.41 6.99
C MET A 281 -29.71 16.56 7.74
N ASN A 282 -29.33 16.95 8.96
CA ASN A 282 -28.46 16.14 9.82
C ASN A 282 -29.22 15.00 10.56
N ILE A 283 -30.54 15.13 10.70
CA ILE A 283 -31.41 14.11 11.30
C ILE A 283 -32.50 13.77 10.29
N VAL A 284 -32.61 12.50 9.94
CA VAL A 284 -33.57 11.98 8.95
C VAL A 284 -34.33 10.82 9.58
N SER A 285 -35.66 10.83 9.43
CA SER A 285 -36.51 9.69 9.75
C SER A 285 -37.39 9.43 8.53
N LEU A 286 -37.10 8.33 7.85
CA LEU A 286 -37.74 7.90 6.61
C LEU A 286 -38.59 6.66 6.91
N GLU A 287 -39.86 6.70 6.52
CA GLU A 287 -40.75 5.53 6.49
C GLU A 287 -41.43 5.45 5.13
N THR A 288 -41.31 4.30 4.45
CA THR A 288 -41.91 4.08 3.12
C THR A 288 -42.30 2.63 2.91
N THR A 289 -43.33 2.41 2.10
CA THR A 289 -43.74 1.06 1.64
C THR A 289 -43.16 0.81 0.25
N LEU A 290 -42.51 -0.33 0.04
CA LEU A 290 -41.95 -0.73 -1.25
C LEU A 290 -42.52 -2.08 -1.67
N ALA A 291 -42.68 -2.29 -2.98
CA ALA A 291 -42.96 -3.62 -3.51
C ALA A 291 -41.74 -4.53 -3.29
N ASN A 292 -41.96 -5.73 -2.76
CA ASN A 292 -40.93 -6.73 -2.51
C ASN A 292 -40.45 -7.33 -3.84
N THR A 293 -39.43 -6.71 -4.43
CA THR A 293 -38.91 -7.02 -5.77
C THR A 293 -37.45 -7.43 -5.77
N SER A 294 -36.88 -7.60 -4.58
CA SER A 294 -35.48 -7.95 -4.38
C SER A 294 -35.34 -8.93 -3.21
N PRO A 295 -34.40 -9.89 -3.27
CA PRO A 295 -34.15 -10.85 -2.18
C PRO A 295 -33.50 -10.21 -0.95
N TYR A 296 -32.96 -9.00 -1.07
CA TYR A 296 -32.37 -8.25 0.03
C TYR A 296 -32.49 -6.74 -0.19
N TYR A 297 -32.43 -5.97 0.89
CA TYR A 297 -32.43 -4.51 0.88
C TYR A 297 -31.39 -3.98 1.84
N TYR A 298 -30.54 -3.05 1.42
CA TYR A 298 -29.64 -2.31 2.31
C TYR A 298 -29.76 -0.80 2.05
N VAL A 299 -29.27 0.00 2.99
CA VAL A 299 -29.30 1.46 2.88
C VAL A 299 -27.92 1.98 2.50
N ARG A 300 -27.86 2.94 1.58
CA ARG A 300 -26.70 3.78 1.33
C ARG A 300 -27.04 5.23 1.66
N VAL A 301 -26.18 5.87 2.42
CA VAL A 301 -26.30 7.27 2.83
C VAL A 301 -25.15 8.06 2.21
N THR A 302 -25.42 9.28 1.74
CA THR A 302 -24.43 10.20 1.21
C THR A 302 -24.54 11.55 1.91
N GLN A 303 -23.45 12.01 2.50
CA GLN A 303 -23.31 13.37 3.04
C GLN A 303 -22.91 14.36 1.94
N VAL A 304 -23.12 15.66 2.19
CA VAL A 304 -22.84 16.73 1.22
C VAL A 304 -21.36 16.82 0.82
N ASP A 305 -20.45 16.45 1.72
CA ASP A 305 -19.01 16.41 1.47
C ASP A 305 -18.56 15.15 0.69
N GLY A 306 -19.50 14.25 0.40
CA GLY A 306 -19.30 13.05 -0.38
C GLY A 306 -18.92 11.83 0.45
N GLU A 307 -18.87 11.92 1.78
CA GLU A 307 -18.74 10.77 2.67
C GLU A 307 -19.97 9.87 2.60
N LEU A 308 -19.73 8.57 2.82
CA LEU A 308 -20.71 7.51 2.59
C LEU A 308 -20.85 6.61 3.80
N ALA A 309 -22.06 6.10 3.99
CA ALA A 309 -22.32 4.97 4.88
C ALA A 309 -23.20 3.94 4.19
N VAL A 310 -23.03 2.67 4.59
CA VAL A 310 -23.77 1.54 4.03
C VAL A 310 -24.08 0.52 5.11
N THR A 311 -25.31 0.01 5.12
CA THR A 311 -25.77 -0.95 6.13
C THR A 311 -25.62 -2.39 5.68
N ALA A 312 -25.67 -3.31 6.65
CA ALA A 312 -26.06 -4.68 6.37
C ALA A 312 -27.46 -4.73 5.73
N PRO A 313 -27.76 -5.77 4.94
CA PRO A 313 -29.08 -5.93 4.36
C PRO A 313 -30.09 -6.51 5.36
N VAL A 314 -31.37 -6.33 5.09
CA VAL A 314 -32.41 -7.29 5.52
C VAL A 314 -32.74 -8.17 4.32
N TRP A 315 -32.70 -9.49 4.52
CA TRP A 315 -33.05 -10.47 3.48
C TRP A 315 -34.52 -10.84 3.56
N THR A 316 -35.22 -10.73 2.44
CA THR A 316 -36.66 -11.05 2.29
C THR A 316 -36.91 -12.28 1.42
N GLY A 317 -35.84 -12.85 0.83
CA GLY A 317 -35.93 -14.01 -0.04
C GLY A 317 -34.57 -14.66 -0.31
N TYR A 318 -34.59 -15.69 -1.16
CA TYR A 318 -33.39 -16.36 -1.65
C TYR A 318 -32.92 -15.77 -2.97
N ILE A 319 -31.62 -15.85 -3.22
CA ILE A 319 -31.04 -15.45 -4.50
C ILE A 319 -31.15 -16.61 -5.47
N GLU A 320 -32.08 -16.50 -6.42
CA GLU A 320 -32.17 -17.39 -7.58
C GLU A 320 -31.15 -16.94 -8.63
N ASN A 321 -30.26 -17.85 -9.01
CA ASN A 321 -29.17 -17.57 -9.93
C ASN A 321 -28.83 -18.82 -10.74
N VAL A 322 -28.75 -18.67 -12.06
CA VAL A 322 -28.01 -19.59 -12.93
C VAL A 322 -26.84 -18.80 -13.51
N GLY A 323 -25.62 -19.24 -13.20
CA GLY A 323 -24.43 -18.45 -13.47
C GLY A 323 -23.17 -19.30 -13.60
N ILE A 324 -22.10 -18.61 -13.98
CA ILE A 324 -20.75 -19.13 -13.84
C ILE A 324 -20.30 -18.79 -12.42
N ASP A 325 -20.02 -19.84 -11.63
CA ASP A 325 -19.50 -19.71 -10.27
C ASP A 325 -18.05 -19.24 -10.35
N SER A 326 -17.18 -20.01 -11.01
CA SER A 326 -15.75 -19.69 -11.15
C SER A 326 -15.20 -20.10 -12.52
N VAL A 327 -14.18 -19.38 -12.98
CA VAL A 327 -13.34 -19.79 -14.12
C VAL A 327 -11.89 -19.89 -13.65
N ASN A 328 -11.28 -21.04 -13.89
CA ASN A 328 -9.91 -21.34 -13.48
C ASN A 328 -9.07 -21.81 -14.67
N LYS A 329 -7.76 -21.63 -14.57
CA LYS A 329 -6.76 -22.14 -15.50
C LYS A 329 -5.83 -23.12 -14.79
N ASN A 330 -5.32 -24.11 -15.52
CA ASN A 330 -4.40 -25.11 -15.01
C ASN A 330 -2.92 -24.69 -15.03
N THR A 331 -2.63 -23.51 -15.56
CA THR A 331 -1.28 -22.96 -15.74
C THR A 331 -1.11 -21.68 -14.95
N GLU A 332 0.13 -21.40 -14.54
CA GLU A 332 0.48 -20.15 -13.87
C GLU A 332 0.78 -19.04 -14.89
N ILE A 333 1.53 -19.41 -15.92
CA ILE A 333 1.86 -18.60 -17.10
C ILE A 333 1.51 -19.37 -18.37
N GLU A 334 1.17 -18.63 -19.42
CA GLU A 334 0.79 -19.19 -20.71
C GLU A 334 1.86 -18.90 -21.76
N PHE A 335 1.90 -19.71 -22.82
CA PHE A 335 2.81 -19.51 -23.95
C PHE A 335 2.06 -19.47 -25.27
N VAL A 336 2.55 -18.64 -26.19
CA VAL A 336 2.01 -18.55 -27.56
C VAL A 336 2.07 -19.93 -28.23
N GLY A 337 0.92 -20.37 -28.75
CA GLY A 337 0.80 -21.65 -29.47
C GLY A 337 0.70 -22.89 -28.58
N GLU A 338 0.74 -22.74 -27.26
CA GLU A 338 0.55 -23.87 -26.32
C GLU A 338 -0.87 -23.89 -25.77
N ALA A 339 -1.42 -25.09 -25.63
CA ALA A 339 -2.74 -25.27 -25.06
C ALA A 339 -2.71 -25.00 -23.54
N THR A 340 -3.69 -24.24 -23.06
CA THR A 340 -4.00 -24.10 -21.65
C THR A 340 -5.45 -24.49 -21.41
N SER A 341 -5.72 -25.23 -20.34
CA SER A 341 -7.06 -25.72 -20.02
C SER A 341 -7.79 -24.71 -19.16
N ILE A 342 -9.00 -24.34 -19.57
CA ILE A 342 -9.90 -23.47 -18.83
C ILE A 342 -11.04 -24.31 -18.27
N THR A 343 -11.12 -24.38 -16.94
CA THR A 343 -12.20 -25.05 -16.21
C THR A 343 -13.24 -24.02 -15.80
N THR A 344 -14.47 -24.20 -16.27
CA THR A 344 -15.63 -23.38 -15.90
C THR A 344 -16.54 -24.19 -14.98
N LYS A 345 -16.85 -23.62 -13.82
CA LYS A 345 -17.77 -24.18 -12.84
C LYS A 345 -19.05 -23.35 -12.82
N PHE A 346 -20.19 -24.01 -12.74
CA PHE A 346 -21.50 -23.39 -12.80
C PHE A 346 -22.24 -23.51 -11.46
N VAL A 347 -23.12 -22.54 -11.23
CA VAL A 347 -24.10 -22.53 -10.14
C VAL A 347 -25.50 -22.44 -10.72
N ASN A 348 -26.43 -23.19 -10.14
CA ASN A 348 -27.85 -23.09 -10.40
C ASN A 348 -28.62 -23.27 -9.09
N THR A 349 -29.09 -22.17 -8.50
CA THR A 349 -29.91 -22.19 -7.28
C THR A 349 -31.41 -22.27 -7.56
N THR A 350 -31.81 -22.35 -8.83
CA THR A 350 -33.22 -22.40 -9.25
C THR A 350 -33.79 -23.82 -9.20
N GLY A 351 -35.11 -23.92 -9.28
CA GLY A 351 -35.82 -25.20 -9.37
C GLY A 351 -35.78 -25.89 -10.74
N SER A 352 -35.19 -25.27 -11.76
CA SER A 352 -35.15 -25.79 -13.14
C SER A 352 -33.72 -25.95 -13.65
N ALA A 353 -33.46 -26.98 -14.45
CA ALA A 353 -32.15 -27.15 -15.08
C ALA A 353 -31.95 -26.14 -16.22
N ALA A 354 -30.69 -25.77 -16.48
CA ALA A 354 -30.28 -24.99 -17.65
C ALA A 354 -29.60 -25.88 -18.68
N THR A 355 -29.87 -25.68 -19.96
CA THR A 355 -29.20 -26.39 -21.05
C THR A 355 -28.14 -25.49 -21.66
N ILE A 356 -26.88 -25.96 -21.73
CA ILE A 356 -25.82 -25.24 -22.43
C ILE A 356 -25.86 -25.60 -23.91
N GLU A 357 -25.96 -24.58 -24.76
CA GLU A 357 -26.04 -24.73 -26.22
C GLU A 357 -24.69 -24.48 -26.91
N LYS A 358 -23.90 -23.54 -26.38
CA LYS A 358 -22.63 -23.12 -26.98
C LYS A 358 -21.72 -22.49 -25.94
N VAL A 359 -20.42 -22.74 -26.06
CA VAL A 359 -19.37 -22.05 -25.28
C VAL A 359 -18.38 -21.40 -26.24
N GLU A 360 -18.05 -20.14 -25.99
CA GLU A 360 -17.04 -19.39 -26.74
C GLU A 360 -15.98 -18.81 -25.80
N TYR A 361 -14.72 -19.09 -26.08
CA TYR A 361 -13.58 -18.48 -25.42
C TYR A 361 -13.04 -17.40 -26.33
N GLN A 362 -13.24 -16.14 -25.96
CA GLN A 362 -12.94 -14.99 -26.82
C GLN A 362 -11.99 -14.03 -26.12
N ILE A 363 -10.95 -13.54 -26.79
CA ILE A 363 -10.20 -12.38 -26.30
C ILE A 363 -11.18 -11.20 -26.24
N LYS A 364 -11.21 -10.47 -25.12
CA LYS A 364 -12.08 -9.29 -24.94
C LYS A 364 -11.90 -8.31 -26.11
N ASP A 365 -13.01 -8.01 -26.78
CA ASP A 365 -13.05 -7.19 -28.01
C ASP A 365 -12.18 -7.68 -29.18
N GLY A 366 -11.80 -8.96 -29.16
CA GLY A 366 -10.87 -9.58 -30.09
C GLY A 366 -11.37 -10.90 -30.70
N ALA A 367 -10.41 -11.72 -31.11
CA ALA A 367 -10.68 -12.98 -31.80
C ALA A 367 -11.25 -14.06 -30.85
N VAL A 368 -12.07 -14.95 -31.41
CA VAL A 368 -12.49 -16.18 -30.74
C VAL A 368 -11.35 -17.20 -30.83
N LEU A 369 -10.91 -17.71 -29.68
CA LEU A 369 -9.85 -18.72 -29.58
C LEU A 369 -10.41 -20.13 -29.76
N HIS A 370 -11.61 -20.40 -29.24
CA HIS A 370 -12.25 -21.70 -29.31
C HIS A 370 -13.76 -21.59 -29.16
N THR A 371 -14.51 -22.39 -29.92
CA THR A 371 -15.97 -22.56 -29.82
C THR A 371 -16.30 -24.03 -29.62
N VAL A 372 -17.17 -24.34 -28.66
CA VAL A 372 -17.64 -25.69 -28.36
C VAL A 372 -19.16 -25.75 -28.48
N THR A 373 -19.67 -26.75 -29.21
CA THR A 373 -21.12 -26.98 -29.42
C THR A 373 -21.55 -28.41 -29.10
N ASP A 374 -20.60 -29.32 -28.88
CA ASP A 374 -20.87 -30.74 -28.67
C ASP A 374 -20.41 -31.18 -27.28
N ASN A 375 -21.07 -32.21 -26.72
CA ASN A 375 -20.77 -32.80 -25.40
C ASN A 375 -20.83 -31.80 -24.22
N LEU A 376 -21.68 -30.79 -24.31
CA LEU A 376 -21.89 -29.81 -23.26
C LEU A 376 -22.81 -30.36 -22.14
N PRO A 377 -22.48 -30.14 -20.85
CA PRO A 377 -23.34 -30.58 -19.76
C PRO A 377 -24.59 -29.71 -19.64
N SER A 378 -25.62 -30.22 -18.96
CA SER A 378 -26.72 -29.40 -18.45
C SER A 378 -26.41 -28.97 -17.01
N ILE A 379 -26.70 -27.70 -16.69
CA ILE A 379 -26.56 -27.17 -15.33
C ILE A 379 -27.79 -27.59 -14.53
N THR A 380 -27.65 -28.69 -13.79
CA THR A 380 -28.78 -29.32 -13.06
C THR A 380 -29.36 -28.35 -12.02
N ALA A 381 -30.68 -28.39 -11.83
CA ALA A 381 -31.38 -27.61 -10.81
C ALA A 381 -30.77 -27.82 -9.41
N GLY A 382 -30.57 -26.74 -8.65
CA GLY A 382 -29.98 -26.77 -7.31
C GLY A 382 -28.50 -27.19 -7.24
N SER A 383 -27.80 -27.32 -8.38
CA SER A 383 -26.41 -27.80 -8.40
C SER A 383 -25.41 -26.65 -8.27
N ILE A 384 -24.32 -26.94 -7.55
CA ILE A 384 -23.14 -26.06 -7.42
C ILE A 384 -21.86 -26.73 -7.96
N ASP A 385 -21.96 -27.92 -8.57
CA ASP A 385 -20.80 -28.77 -8.87
C ASP A 385 -20.66 -29.13 -10.36
N VAL A 386 -21.48 -28.55 -11.23
CA VAL A 386 -21.36 -28.79 -12.68
C VAL A 386 -20.14 -28.06 -13.21
N THR A 387 -19.21 -28.81 -13.81
CA THR A 387 -17.98 -28.28 -14.40
C THR A 387 -17.81 -28.71 -15.85
N MET A 388 -17.11 -27.90 -16.63
CA MET A 388 -16.58 -28.29 -17.93
C MET A 388 -15.15 -27.75 -18.08
N THR A 389 -14.32 -28.45 -18.86
CA THR A 389 -12.94 -28.04 -19.12
C THR A 389 -12.66 -28.14 -20.61
N HIS A 390 -12.14 -27.06 -21.19
CA HIS A 390 -11.72 -27.02 -22.58
C HIS A 390 -10.37 -26.34 -22.72
N ASP A 391 -9.57 -26.81 -23.68
CA ASP A 391 -8.30 -26.19 -24.02
C ASP A 391 -8.51 -24.97 -24.90
N ILE A 392 -7.73 -23.92 -24.68
CA ILE A 392 -7.58 -22.78 -25.59
C ILE A 392 -6.11 -22.62 -25.95
N VAL A 393 -5.83 -22.06 -27.12
CA VAL A 393 -4.47 -21.81 -27.60
C VAL A 393 -4.30 -20.30 -27.83
N PRO A 394 -3.60 -19.59 -26.94
CA PRO A 394 -3.28 -18.18 -27.14
C PRO A 394 -2.40 -17.99 -28.37
N THR A 395 -2.66 -16.94 -29.16
CA THR A 395 -2.01 -16.71 -30.46
C THR A 395 -1.06 -15.52 -30.49
N ALA A 396 -1.00 -14.74 -29.41
CA ALA A 396 -0.12 -13.59 -29.26
C ALA A 396 0.43 -13.52 -27.83
N ALA A 397 1.57 -12.85 -27.63
CA ALA A 397 2.12 -12.56 -26.31
C ALA A 397 1.45 -11.31 -25.70
N GLY A 398 1.66 -11.11 -24.40
CA GLY A 398 1.13 -10.00 -23.61
C GLY A 398 -0.06 -10.39 -22.74
N SER A 399 -0.53 -9.43 -21.94
CA SER A 399 -1.71 -9.58 -21.09
C SER A 399 -2.99 -9.61 -21.95
N GLN A 400 -3.84 -10.61 -21.71
CA GLN A 400 -5.08 -10.84 -22.45
C GLN A 400 -6.20 -11.20 -21.48
N THR A 401 -7.35 -10.55 -21.63
CA THR A 401 -8.58 -10.99 -20.95
C THR A 401 -9.35 -11.91 -21.88
N VAL A 402 -9.58 -13.15 -21.45
CA VAL A 402 -10.44 -14.11 -22.14
C VAL A 402 -11.83 -14.06 -21.50
N VAL A 403 -12.84 -13.78 -22.31
CA VAL A 403 -14.25 -13.86 -21.95
C VAL A 403 -14.75 -15.26 -22.30
N VAL A 404 -15.18 -16.01 -21.28
CA VAL A 404 -15.89 -17.28 -21.43
C VAL A 404 -17.37 -16.95 -21.56
N LYS A 405 -17.93 -17.08 -22.77
CA LYS A 405 -19.36 -16.86 -23.05
C LYS A 405 -20.07 -18.20 -23.15
N VAL A 406 -21.09 -18.40 -22.32
CA VAL A 406 -21.87 -19.63 -22.27
C VAL A 406 -23.31 -19.29 -22.67
N THR A 407 -23.72 -19.75 -23.84
CA THR A 407 -25.10 -19.61 -24.33
C THR A 407 -25.94 -20.75 -23.75
N THR A 408 -27.04 -20.39 -23.10
CA THR A 408 -28.00 -21.33 -22.51
C THR A 408 -29.41 -21.04 -23.00
N ASP A 409 -30.32 -21.98 -22.76
CA ASP A 409 -31.77 -21.81 -22.97
C ASP A 409 -32.39 -20.69 -22.10
N MET A 410 -31.68 -20.22 -21.07
CA MET A 410 -32.11 -19.13 -20.18
C MET A 410 -31.38 -17.80 -20.44
N GLY A 411 -30.49 -17.74 -21.42
CA GLY A 411 -29.71 -16.55 -21.76
C GLY A 411 -28.21 -16.80 -21.87
N VAL A 412 -27.42 -15.72 -21.95
CA VAL A 412 -25.96 -15.79 -22.08
C VAL A 412 -25.32 -15.47 -20.74
N LEU A 413 -24.52 -16.40 -20.23
CA LEU A 413 -23.65 -16.21 -19.08
C LEU A 413 -22.26 -15.79 -19.57
N SER A 414 -21.56 -14.99 -18.79
CA SER A 414 -20.17 -14.64 -19.10
C SER A 414 -19.33 -14.49 -17.86
N ALA A 415 -18.07 -14.90 -17.96
CA ALA A 415 -17.03 -14.66 -16.97
C ALA A 415 -15.72 -14.32 -17.68
N GLU A 416 -14.83 -13.62 -16.99
CA GLU A 416 -13.53 -13.22 -17.52
C GLU A 416 -12.40 -13.93 -16.78
N ILE A 417 -11.34 -14.29 -17.50
CA ILE A 417 -10.09 -14.77 -16.94
C ILE A 417 -8.92 -14.08 -17.63
N ASN A 418 -7.95 -13.62 -16.85
CA ASN A 418 -6.75 -12.98 -17.37
C ASN A 418 -5.65 -14.01 -17.62
N LEU A 419 -5.03 -13.90 -18.80
CA LEU A 419 -3.85 -14.65 -19.20
C LEU A 419 -2.69 -13.67 -19.34
N THR A 420 -1.51 -14.11 -18.94
CA THR A 420 -0.26 -13.41 -19.28
C THR A 420 0.55 -14.36 -20.14
N VAL A 421 0.52 -14.08 -21.44
CA VAL A 421 1.07 -14.98 -22.44
C VAL A 421 2.48 -14.54 -22.81
N TYR A 422 3.45 -15.44 -22.71
CA TYR A 422 4.84 -15.22 -23.09
C TYR A 422 5.17 -15.91 -24.41
N ASP A 423 6.16 -15.39 -25.13
CA ASP A 423 6.73 -16.08 -26.28
C ASP A 423 7.97 -16.85 -25.83
N LYS A 424 8.01 -18.18 -26.04
CA LYS A 424 9.19 -18.99 -25.69
C LYS A 424 10.44 -18.61 -26.50
N THR A 425 10.25 -17.94 -27.63
CA THR A 425 11.33 -17.40 -28.47
C THR A 425 11.75 -15.99 -28.05
N GLN A 426 11.04 -15.36 -27.09
CA GLN A 426 11.45 -14.08 -26.52
C GLN A 426 12.85 -14.21 -25.91
N ALA A 427 13.74 -13.31 -26.31
CA ALA A 427 15.08 -13.25 -25.75
C ALA A 427 15.02 -12.78 -24.29
N VAL A 428 15.95 -13.29 -23.47
CA VAL A 428 16.18 -12.75 -22.12
C VAL A 428 16.57 -11.28 -22.26
N SER A 429 15.79 -10.42 -21.61
CA SER A 429 15.99 -8.98 -21.59
C SER A 429 16.94 -8.59 -20.48
N THR A 430 17.71 -7.53 -20.71
CA THR A 430 18.59 -6.93 -19.72
C THR A 430 17.79 -6.06 -18.75
N ILE A 431 18.24 -5.94 -17.50
CA ILE A 431 17.57 -5.08 -16.51
C ILE A 431 17.57 -3.62 -16.95
N ALA A 432 18.59 -3.15 -17.66
CA ALA A 432 18.60 -1.80 -18.23
C ALA A 432 17.44 -1.56 -19.22
N GLU A 433 17.11 -2.54 -20.06
CA GLU A 433 15.94 -2.46 -20.95
C GLU A 433 14.63 -2.41 -20.15
N VAL A 434 14.53 -3.21 -19.08
CA VAL A 434 13.38 -3.19 -18.17
C VAL A 434 13.25 -1.82 -17.49
N GLN A 435 14.35 -1.24 -17.02
CA GLN A 435 14.40 0.09 -16.38
C GLN A 435 14.05 1.23 -17.35
N ALA A 436 14.30 1.07 -18.65
CA ALA A 436 13.95 2.07 -19.66
C ALA A 436 12.48 1.98 -20.16
N ALA A 437 11.82 0.83 -19.98
CA ALA A 437 10.49 0.58 -20.51
C ALA A 437 9.36 1.39 -19.81
N PRO A 438 8.24 1.70 -20.47
CA PRO A 438 7.04 2.16 -19.75
C PRO A 438 6.47 1.05 -18.86
N GLU A 439 5.66 1.41 -17.86
CA GLU A 439 4.91 0.43 -17.07
C GLU A 439 3.93 -0.38 -17.94
N GLY A 440 3.65 -1.63 -17.55
CA GLY A 440 2.74 -2.54 -18.24
C GLY A 440 3.39 -3.39 -19.34
N GLN A 441 4.70 -3.30 -19.55
CA GLN A 441 5.43 -4.12 -20.53
C GLN A 441 6.01 -5.39 -19.90
N SER A 442 5.81 -6.55 -20.55
CA SER A 442 6.26 -7.87 -20.09
C SER A 442 7.67 -8.24 -20.55
N PHE A 443 8.43 -8.88 -19.67
CA PHE A 443 9.84 -9.24 -19.85
C PHE A 443 10.15 -10.65 -19.32
N VAL A 444 11.20 -11.24 -19.90
CA VAL A 444 11.88 -12.42 -19.35
C VAL A 444 13.27 -11.97 -18.92
N VAL A 445 13.62 -12.14 -17.65
CA VAL A 445 14.91 -11.68 -17.08
C VAL A 445 15.62 -12.85 -16.43
N GLU A 446 16.93 -12.97 -16.62
CA GLU A 446 17.78 -13.84 -15.80
C GLU A 446 18.76 -12.99 -15.00
N ALA A 447 18.73 -13.13 -13.67
CA ALA A 447 19.49 -12.27 -12.78
C ALA A 447 19.89 -13.01 -11.49
N ILE A 448 20.83 -12.42 -10.75
CA ILE A 448 21.25 -12.88 -9.43
C ILE A 448 20.44 -12.15 -8.36
N LEU A 449 19.86 -12.87 -7.40
CA LEU A 449 19.22 -12.28 -6.23
C LEU A 449 20.23 -11.54 -5.36
N THR A 450 19.92 -10.30 -4.98
CA THR A 450 20.75 -9.46 -4.11
C THR A 450 20.16 -9.29 -2.70
N SER A 451 18.94 -9.80 -2.45
CA SER A 451 18.32 -9.91 -1.13
C SER A 451 17.56 -11.23 -0.99
N ASN A 452 17.27 -11.64 0.25
CA ASN A 452 16.60 -12.91 0.54
C ASN A 452 15.09 -12.78 0.36
N ALA A 453 14.43 -13.88 -0.02
CA ALA A 453 12.99 -14.03 0.14
C ALA A 453 12.65 -14.46 1.58
N SER A 454 11.44 -14.13 2.05
CA SER A 454 11.03 -14.41 3.43
C SER A 454 11.01 -15.90 3.80
N GLY A 455 10.76 -16.80 2.84
CA GLY A 455 10.83 -18.24 3.09
C GLY A 455 12.25 -18.73 3.32
N TYR A 456 13.27 -18.04 2.80
CA TYR A 456 14.65 -18.32 3.18
C TYR A 456 14.98 -17.74 4.55
N ASP A 457 14.90 -16.41 4.72
CA ASP A 457 15.23 -15.75 6.00
C ASP A 457 14.45 -14.45 6.16
N LYS A 458 13.30 -14.53 6.83
CA LYS A 458 12.43 -13.39 7.13
C LYS A 458 13.12 -12.20 7.80
N ASN A 459 14.22 -12.41 8.53
CA ASN A 459 14.91 -11.33 9.26
C ASN A 459 15.81 -10.48 8.36
N THR A 460 16.07 -10.96 7.14
CA THR A 460 16.92 -10.29 6.14
C THR A 460 16.23 -10.21 4.77
N ALA A 461 14.91 -10.32 4.76
CA ALA A 461 14.04 -10.26 3.58
C ALA A 461 13.12 -9.05 3.66
N PHE A 462 12.71 -8.52 2.50
CA PHE A 462 11.80 -7.38 2.41
C PHE A 462 10.35 -7.85 2.26
N PHE A 463 9.89 -8.70 3.18
CA PHE A 463 8.59 -9.38 3.14
C PHE A 463 8.37 -10.14 1.81
N ASP A 464 7.56 -9.57 0.92
CA ASP A 464 7.19 -10.11 -0.39
C ASP A 464 7.88 -9.39 -1.55
N SER A 465 8.91 -8.60 -1.26
CA SER A 465 9.80 -7.98 -2.24
C SER A 465 11.23 -8.52 -2.10
N ALA A 466 11.97 -8.51 -3.21
CA ALA A 466 13.41 -8.71 -3.24
C ALA A 466 14.03 -7.86 -4.35
N TYR A 467 15.34 -7.90 -4.47
CA TYR A 467 16.10 -7.24 -5.52
C TYR A 467 16.90 -8.25 -6.30
N VAL A 468 17.06 -7.99 -7.59
CA VAL A 468 17.89 -8.79 -8.50
C VAL A 468 18.79 -7.89 -9.31
N GLN A 469 19.91 -8.45 -9.77
CA GLN A 469 20.92 -7.73 -10.54
C GLN A 469 21.51 -8.60 -11.65
N ASP A 470 21.74 -7.98 -12.80
CA ASP A 470 22.49 -8.53 -13.92
C ASP A 470 23.70 -7.63 -14.24
N ALA A 471 24.36 -7.85 -15.38
CA ALA A 471 25.53 -7.04 -15.77
C ALA A 471 25.20 -5.59 -16.16
N THR A 472 23.92 -5.26 -16.33
CA THR A 472 23.43 -3.99 -16.87
C THR A 472 22.74 -3.10 -15.83
N GLY A 473 22.20 -3.69 -14.76
CA GLY A 473 21.49 -2.93 -13.74
C GLY A 473 20.90 -3.83 -12.64
N GLY A 474 20.21 -3.20 -11.70
CA GLY A 474 19.42 -3.88 -10.68
C GLY A 474 17.97 -3.40 -10.69
N ILE A 475 17.06 -4.20 -10.14
CA ILE A 475 15.64 -3.86 -10.06
C ILE A 475 14.97 -4.54 -8.86
N ASN A 476 13.99 -3.86 -8.28
CA ASN A 476 13.07 -4.44 -7.29
C ASN A 476 12.12 -5.43 -8.00
N ILE A 477 11.81 -6.54 -7.35
CA ILE A 477 10.86 -7.56 -7.82
C ILE A 477 9.79 -7.79 -6.76
N PHE A 478 8.53 -7.90 -7.21
CA PHE A 478 7.37 -8.12 -6.36
C PHE A 478 6.28 -8.87 -7.13
N PRO A 479 5.43 -9.70 -6.51
CA PRO A 479 5.70 -10.33 -5.23
C PRO A 479 6.73 -11.45 -5.41
N ILE A 480 7.44 -11.81 -4.34
CA ILE A 480 8.26 -13.02 -4.25
C ILE A 480 7.87 -13.79 -2.99
N SER A 481 7.82 -15.12 -3.10
CA SER A 481 7.58 -16.03 -1.97
C SER A 481 8.40 -17.31 -2.14
N GLY A 482 8.49 -18.12 -1.09
CA GLY A 482 9.27 -19.35 -1.10
C GLY A 482 10.72 -19.17 -0.65
N ASN A 483 11.52 -20.22 -0.85
CA ASN A 483 12.85 -20.36 -0.28
C ASN A 483 13.96 -19.94 -1.28
N PHE A 484 14.08 -18.63 -1.52
CA PHE A 484 15.10 -18.04 -2.39
C PHE A 484 16.14 -17.25 -1.60
N GLN A 485 17.43 -17.54 -1.84
CA GLN A 485 18.56 -16.96 -1.14
C GLN A 485 19.32 -15.95 -2.03
N ALA A 486 19.75 -14.83 -1.46
CA ALA A 486 20.66 -13.90 -2.12
C ALA A 486 21.92 -14.63 -2.63
N GLY A 487 22.29 -14.38 -3.89
CA GLY A 487 23.39 -15.02 -4.61
C GLY A 487 22.95 -16.13 -5.57
N GLN A 488 21.71 -16.60 -5.49
CA GLN A 488 21.19 -17.59 -6.45
C GLN A 488 20.82 -16.94 -7.79
N LYS A 489 20.95 -17.70 -8.89
CA LYS A 489 20.52 -17.27 -10.22
C LYS A 489 19.09 -17.72 -10.48
N ILE A 490 18.25 -16.78 -10.87
CA ILE A 490 16.84 -17.03 -11.16
C ILE A 490 16.47 -16.54 -12.56
N ARG A 491 15.38 -17.09 -13.10
CA ARG A 491 14.66 -16.57 -14.25
C ARG A 491 13.31 -16.03 -13.79
N LEU A 492 12.98 -14.85 -14.27
CA LEU A 492 11.76 -14.13 -13.95
C LEU A 492 10.97 -13.92 -15.24
N TYR A 493 9.68 -14.22 -15.16
CA TYR A 493 8.68 -13.70 -16.07
C TYR A 493 7.94 -12.62 -15.30
N GLY A 494 7.80 -11.43 -15.86
CA GLY A 494 7.06 -10.38 -15.17
C GLY A 494 6.78 -9.16 -16.03
N THR A 495 5.98 -8.25 -15.49
CA THR A 495 5.53 -7.02 -16.14
C THR A 495 5.99 -5.80 -15.35
N THR A 496 6.50 -4.78 -16.02
CA THR A 496 6.96 -3.54 -15.38
C THR A 496 5.83 -2.82 -14.64
N SER A 497 6.12 -2.32 -13.45
CA SER A 497 5.21 -1.50 -12.63
C SER A 497 6.05 -0.56 -11.74
N ALA A 498 5.40 0.26 -10.93
CA ALA A 498 6.09 1.02 -9.89
C ALA A 498 5.33 0.94 -8.57
N TYR A 499 6.05 1.12 -7.47
CA TYR A 499 5.50 1.20 -6.13
C TYR A 499 6.24 2.27 -5.35
N GLN A 500 5.51 3.23 -4.78
CA GLN A 500 6.08 4.36 -4.02
C GLN A 500 7.17 5.15 -4.77
N GLY A 501 7.06 5.22 -6.10
CA GLY A 501 8.04 5.90 -6.95
C GLY A 501 9.24 5.04 -7.35
N GLU A 502 9.38 3.83 -6.79
CA GLU A 502 10.39 2.87 -7.22
C GLU A 502 9.85 2.00 -8.35
N LYS A 503 10.62 1.89 -9.42
CA LYS A 503 10.29 0.98 -10.51
C LYS A 503 10.60 -0.47 -10.12
N GLN A 504 9.68 -1.37 -10.44
CA GLN A 504 9.80 -2.78 -10.11
C GLN A 504 9.33 -3.68 -11.26
N LEU A 505 9.74 -4.95 -11.23
CA LEU A 505 9.14 -5.99 -12.04
C LEU A 505 8.06 -6.70 -11.22
N ASN A 506 6.81 -6.59 -11.65
CA ASN A 506 5.72 -7.40 -11.13
C ASN A 506 5.90 -8.84 -11.65
N VAL A 507 6.40 -9.74 -10.82
CA VAL A 507 6.74 -11.11 -11.18
C VAL A 507 5.44 -11.88 -11.43
N ASP A 508 5.37 -12.61 -12.53
CA ASP A 508 4.32 -13.58 -12.88
C ASP A 508 4.80 -15.03 -12.60
N SER A 509 6.08 -15.31 -12.81
CA SER A 509 6.70 -16.58 -12.45
C SER A 509 8.19 -16.43 -12.14
N ILE A 510 8.69 -17.28 -11.25
CA ILE A 510 10.09 -17.34 -10.83
C ILE A 510 10.59 -18.78 -10.91
N GLU A 511 11.71 -18.99 -11.59
CA GLU A 511 12.38 -20.28 -11.73
C GLU A 511 13.79 -20.19 -11.15
N LEU A 512 14.18 -21.15 -10.31
CA LEU A 512 15.57 -21.27 -9.85
C LEU A 512 16.42 -21.93 -10.95
N ILE A 513 17.33 -21.16 -11.54
CA ILE A 513 18.20 -21.62 -12.64
C ILE A 513 19.50 -22.22 -12.11
N ASP A 514 20.05 -21.64 -11.03
CA ASP A 514 21.21 -22.16 -10.34
C ASP A 514 21.05 -21.99 -8.82
N ALA A 515 21.01 -23.12 -8.11
CA ALA A 515 20.91 -23.16 -6.66
C ALA A 515 22.22 -22.74 -5.97
N THR A 516 23.34 -22.69 -6.69
CA THR A 516 24.65 -22.27 -6.19
C THR A 516 24.60 -20.81 -5.76
N VAL A 517 25.08 -20.54 -4.55
CA VAL A 517 25.10 -19.19 -3.98
C VAL A 517 26.37 -18.46 -4.43
N ASN A 518 26.19 -17.50 -5.34
CA ASN A 518 27.24 -16.64 -5.87
C ASN A 518 26.94 -15.18 -5.50
N HIS A 519 27.38 -14.76 -4.31
CA HIS A 519 27.15 -13.39 -3.85
C HIS A 519 27.84 -12.36 -4.75
N LEU A 520 27.11 -11.32 -5.15
CA LEU A 520 27.67 -10.17 -5.85
C LEU A 520 28.41 -9.26 -4.88
N ALA A 521 29.57 -8.76 -5.31
CA ALA A 521 30.23 -7.66 -4.63
C ALA A 521 29.42 -6.37 -4.85
N PRO A 522 29.27 -5.52 -3.83
CA PRO A 522 28.55 -4.26 -3.98
C PRO A 522 29.32 -3.28 -4.88
N THR A 523 28.59 -2.48 -5.66
CA THR A 523 29.15 -1.39 -6.45
C THR A 523 29.46 -0.22 -5.54
N LYS A 524 30.73 0.18 -5.46
CA LYS A 524 31.15 1.36 -4.67
C LYS A 524 30.72 2.63 -5.39
N VAL A 525 29.95 3.49 -4.71
CA VAL A 525 29.46 4.76 -5.27
C VAL A 525 29.63 5.89 -4.26
N LYS A 526 29.60 7.13 -4.74
CA LYS A 526 29.50 8.31 -3.87
C LYS A 526 28.10 8.42 -3.26
N THR A 527 27.96 9.07 -2.11
CA THR A 527 26.66 9.19 -1.44
C THR A 527 25.62 9.94 -2.31
N ALA A 528 26.04 10.92 -3.10
CA ALA A 528 25.17 11.62 -4.06
C ALA A 528 24.80 10.80 -5.31
N GLU A 529 25.58 9.78 -5.66
CA GLU A 529 25.38 8.97 -6.88
C GLU A 529 24.41 7.80 -6.66
N VAL A 530 23.94 7.58 -5.43
CA VAL A 530 23.03 6.46 -5.11
C VAL A 530 21.78 6.47 -6.00
N ALA A 531 21.21 7.66 -6.24
CA ALA A 531 20.02 7.85 -7.08
C ALA A 531 20.21 7.44 -8.55
N GLU A 532 21.44 7.45 -9.05
CA GLU A 532 21.77 7.06 -10.43
C GLU A 532 21.90 5.54 -10.59
N ASN A 533 21.89 4.81 -9.46
CA ASN A 533 22.19 3.39 -9.36
C ASN A 533 20.99 2.58 -8.82
N LEU A 534 19.75 3.05 -9.00
CA LEU A 534 18.54 2.41 -8.46
C LEU A 534 18.48 0.91 -8.79
N GLY A 535 18.11 0.13 -7.79
CA GLY A 535 18.01 -1.33 -7.80
C GLY A 535 19.34 -2.08 -7.62
N LEU A 536 20.50 -1.43 -7.76
CA LEU A 536 21.80 -2.08 -7.57
C LEU A 536 22.12 -2.31 -6.10
N LEU A 537 22.88 -3.38 -5.84
CA LEU A 537 23.58 -3.56 -4.57
C LEU A 537 24.78 -2.61 -4.53
N VAL A 538 24.74 -1.61 -3.65
CA VAL A 538 25.75 -0.55 -3.54
C VAL A 538 26.46 -0.55 -2.19
N GLU A 539 27.68 -0.03 -2.18
CA GLU A 539 28.47 0.29 -0.98
C GLU A 539 28.79 1.78 -1.00
N VAL A 540 28.54 2.45 0.12
CA VAL A 540 28.95 3.84 0.33
C VAL A 540 29.73 3.97 1.63
N GLU A 541 30.60 4.97 1.68
CA GLU A 541 31.36 5.32 2.87
C GLU A 541 31.21 6.81 3.14
N GLY A 542 30.68 7.19 4.30
CA GLY A 542 30.39 8.58 4.63
C GLY A 542 30.50 8.87 6.13
N LYS A 543 30.48 10.16 6.48
CA LYS A 543 30.37 10.59 7.88
C LYS A 543 28.91 10.67 8.29
N VAL A 544 28.60 10.16 9.47
CA VAL A 544 27.26 10.28 10.08
C VAL A 544 26.93 11.75 10.30
N LYS A 545 25.77 12.17 9.81
CA LYS A 545 25.15 13.48 10.03
C LYS A 545 24.02 13.40 11.03
N GLU A 546 23.28 12.30 11.01
CA GLU A 546 22.11 12.09 11.87
C GLU A 546 21.87 10.59 12.05
N VAL A 547 21.39 10.20 13.23
CA VAL A 547 20.91 8.85 13.54
C VAL A 547 19.46 8.98 13.97
N GLN A 548 18.59 8.22 13.33
CA GLN A 548 17.16 8.19 13.61
C GLN A 548 16.80 6.86 14.26
N GLU A 549 16.01 6.94 15.31
CA GLU A 549 15.51 5.78 16.05
C GLU A 549 14.00 5.83 16.13
N GLU A 550 13.38 4.66 16.03
CA GLU A 550 11.97 4.45 16.28
C GLU A 550 11.81 3.37 17.35
N ASN A 551 11.12 3.68 18.44
CA ASN A 551 10.96 2.77 19.58
C ASN A 551 12.28 2.17 20.13
N GLY A 552 13.36 2.97 20.12
CA GLY A 552 14.69 2.56 20.59
C GLY A 552 15.46 1.63 19.63
N VAL A 553 15.01 1.53 18.38
CA VAL A 553 15.69 0.76 17.32
C VAL A 553 16.09 1.72 16.21
N ILE A 554 17.36 1.68 15.78
CA ILE A 554 17.84 2.50 14.65
C ILE A 554 17.05 2.14 13.39
N SER A 555 16.37 3.14 12.83
CA SER A 555 15.54 3.07 11.62
C SER A 555 16.20 3.75 10.43
N ALA A 556 17.06 4.75 10.66
CA ALA A 556 17.88 5.33 9.60
C ALA A 556 19.18 5.97 10.12
N ILE A 557 20.18 6.08 9.24
CA ILE A 557 21.41 6.83 9.46
C ILE A 557 21.65 7.72 8.23
N ILE A 558 21.75 9.03 8.42
CA ILE A 558 22.10 9.95 7.34
C ILE A 558 23.61 10.05 7.29
N ILE A 559 24.21 9.74 6.14
CA ILE A 559 25.66 9.82 5.94
C ILE A 559 26.01 10.68 4.73
N ASP A 560 27.19 11.31 4.76
CA ASP A 560 27.66 12.17 3.68
C ASP A 560 29.18 12.06 3.56
N ASP A 561 29.67 11.80 2.35
CA ASP A 561 31.08 11.71 2.02
C ASP A 561 31.69 13.02 1.48
N GLY A 562 30.87 14.08 1.44
CA GLY A 562 31.19 15.39 0.88
C GLY A 562 30.60 15.61 -0.52
N SER A 563 30.06 14.57 -1.17
CA SER A 563 29.33 14.71 -2.44
C SER A 563 27.85 15.07 -2.26
N GLY A 564 27.26 14.79 -1.09
CA GLY A 564 25.85 14.99 -0.80
C GLY A 564 25.32 13.89 0.13
N ALA A 565 24.41 14.23 1.04
CA ALA A 565 23.91 13.29 2.03
C ALA A 565 22.98 12.22 1.43
N ILE A 566 23.03 11.00 1.98
CA ILE A 566 22.11 9.92 1.66
C ILE A 566 21.60 9.25 2.93
N ARG A 567 20.34 8.81 2.90
CA ARG A 567 19.70 8.05 3.98
C ARG A 567 20.01 6.56 3.83
N VAL A 568 20.67 5.98 4.84
CA VAL A 568 20.79 4.53 5.03
C VAL A 568 19.57 4.09 5.83
N PHE A 569 18.60 3.49 5.16
CA PHE A 569 17.31 3.10 5.71
C PHE A 569 17.30 1.63 6.15
N ILE A 570 16.81 1.38 7.36
CA ILE A 570 16.70 0.04 7.95
C ILE A 570 15.25 -0.16 8.36
N ASP A 571 14.55 -0.99 7.59
CA ASP A 571 13.20 -1.45 7.93
C ASP A 571 13.19 -2.00 9.37
N GLY A 572 12.19 -1.62 10.18
CA GLY A 572 12.15 -1.92 11.61
C GLY A 572 12.11 -3.42 11.95
N TYR A 573 11.75 -4.28 10.99
CA TYR A 573 11.76 -5.74 11.12
C TYR A 573 13.09 -6.39 10.71
N ILE A 574 14.01 -5.65 10.07
CA ILE A 574 15.33 -6.18 9.66
C ILE A 574 16.22 -6.37 10.88
N GLY A 575 16.72 -7.60 11.01
CA GLY A 575 17.66 -8.02 12.03
C GLY A 575 18.99 -8.50 11.43
N TYR A 576 19.61 -9.46 12.11
CA TYR A 576 20.73 -10.22 11.60
C TYR A 576 20.24 -11.49 10.89
N SER A 577 21.11 -12.11 10.09
CA SER A 577 20.73 -13.37 9.44
C SER A 577 20.31 -14.42 10.47
N LYS A 578 19.12 -15.00 10.24
CA LYS A 578 18.47 -16.00 11.10
C LYS A 578 18.27 -15.54 12.55
N SER A 579 18.21 -14.23 12.80
CA SER A 579 18.07 -13.66 14.15
C SER A 579 17.17 -12.43 14.14
N GLU A 580 16.23 -12.38 15.10
CA GLU A 580 15.38 -11.19 15.34
C GLU A 580 16.13 -10.07 16.09
N ASP A 581 17.42 -10.26 16.41
CA ASP A 581 18.26 -9.24 17.05
C ASP A 581 18.39 -7.99 16.17
N LYS A 582 18.07 -6.83 16.74
CA LYS A 582 18.08 -5.51 16.10
C LYS A 582 19.17 -4.59 16.65
N THR A 583 20.02 -5.09 17.54
CA THR A 583 21.10 -4.30 18.14
C THR A 583 22.09 -3.84 17.06
N MET A 584 22.66 -2.66 17.27
CA MET A 584 23.67 -2.08 16.39
C MET A 584 24.71 -1.31 17.21
N PRO A 585 25.90 -1.04 16.65
CA PRO A 585 26.85 -0.11 17.26
C PRO A 585 26.20 1.25 17.53
N ALA A 586 26.64 1.92 18.60
CA ALA A 586 26.23 3.29 18.87
C ALA A 586 26.93 4.25 17.90
N PHE A 587 26.26 4.61 16.81
CA PHE A 587 26.74 5.59 15.84
C PHE A 587 26.60 7.01 16.41
N LYS A 588 27.61 7.85 16.20
CA LYS A 588 27.63 9.26 16.58
C LYS A 588 27.85 10.12 15.36
N VAL A 589 27.39 11.36 15.43
CA VAL A 589 27.72 12.38 14.43
C VAL A 589 29.24 12.43 14.24
N ASP A 590 29.66 12.54 12.98
CA ASP A 590 31.04 12.49 12.48
C ASP A 590 31.75 11.12 12.52
N ASP A 591 31.12 10.06 13.06
CA ASP A 591 31.62 8.71 12.86
C ASP A 591 31.67 8.37 11.36
N LYS A 592 32.71 7.65 10.95
CA LYS A 592 32.84 7.17 9.58
C LYS A 592 32.19 5.79 9.48
N VAL A 593 31.25 5.64 8.56
CA VAL A 593 30.43 4.44 8.40
C VAL A 593 30.53 3.93 6.97
N ILE A 594 30.65 2.61 6.83
CA ILE A 594 30.40 1.90 5.57
C ILE A 594 29.01 1.28 5.65
N ALA A 595 28.19 1.53 4.62
CA ALA A 595 26.87 0.94 4.48
C ALA A 595 26.76 0.21 3.14
N VAL A 596 26.33 -1.05 3.20
CA VAL A 596 25.99 -1.88 2.04
C VAL A 596 24.48 -2.09 2.01
N GLY A 597 23.87 -1.94 0.85
CA GLY A 597 22.43 -2.14 0.69
C GLY A 597 21.97 -1.89 -0.73
N LEU A 598 20.65 -1.90 -0.91
CA LEU A 598 20.03 -1.75 -2.22
C LEU A 598 19.75 -0.27 -2.46
N SER A 599 20.26 0.31 -3.53
CA SER A 599 19.85 1.64 -3.94
C SER A 599 18.36 1.59 -4.29
N SER A 600 17.56 2.41 -3.62
CA SER A 600 16.10 2.43 -3.77
C SER A 600 15.55 3.83 -3.57
N ILE A 601 14.28 4.00 -3.85
CA ILE A 601 13.54 5.24 -3.61
C ILE A 601 12.23 4.91 -2.89
N ASP A 602 11.80 5.81 -2.02
CA ASP A 602 10.49 5.77 -1.37
C ASP A 602 9.90 7.21 -1.38
N PRO A 603 8.74 7.48 -0.76
CA PRO A 603 8.15 8.82 -0.77
C PRO A 603 8.96 9.89 -0.04
N GLU A 604 9.92 9.52 0.82
CA GLU A 604 10.85 10.42 1.49
C GLU A 604 12.13 10.67 0.66
N GLY A 605 12.36 9.89 -0.40
CA GLY A 605 13.40 10.10 -1.40
C GLY A 605 14.37 8.92 -1.53
N ASN A 606 15.47 9.17 -2.24
CA ASN A 606 16.50 8.15 -2.50
C ASN A 606 17.15 7.67 -1.19
N ARG A 607 17.41 6.37 -1.10
CA ARG A 607 17.96 5.72 0.08
C ARG A 607 18.77 4.49 -0.28
N ILE A 608 19.57 4.05 0.68
CA ILE A 608 20.16 2.72 0.69
C ILE A 608 19.31 1.87 1.62
N ARG A 609 18.61 0.88 1.07
CA ARG A 609 17.76 -0.04 1.84
C ARG A 609 18.59 -1.21 2.33
N VAL A 610 18.73 -1.33 3.64
CA VAL A 610 19.59 -2.30 4.30
C VAL A 610 18.87 -3.64 4.44
N ARG A 611 19.52 -4.71 3.98
CA ARG A 611 18.99 -6.09 4.02
C ARG A 611 19.41 -6.86 5.28
N ASN A 612 20.44 -6.40 5.98
CA ASN A 612 20.98 -7.05 7.18
C ASN A 612 21.69 -5.98 8.03
N ARG A 613 21.46 -5.95 9.34
CA ARG A 613 22.13 -4.97 10.22
C ARG A 613 23.66 -5.11 10.24
N ALA A 614 24.20 -6.27 9.88
CA ALA A 614 25.64 -6.46 9.68
C ALA A 614 26.21 -5.67 8.48
N ASP A 615 25.36 -5.21 7.55
CA ASP A 615 25.78 -4.48 6.35
C ASP A 615 26.12 -3.01 6.64
N VAL A 616 25.98 -2.55 7.89
CA VAL A 616 26.33 -1.20 8.33
C VAL A 616 27.40 -1.28 9.43
N THR A 617 28.58 -0.73 9.18
CA THR A 617 29.73 -0.89 10.07
C THR A 617 30.49 0.42 10.29
N LEU A 618 31.06 0.57 11.49
CA LEU A 618 32.00 1.65 11.79
C LEU A 618 33.36 1.38 11.14
N VAL A 619 33.91 2.38 10.46
CA VAL A 619 35.29 2.34 9.98
C VAL A 619 36.21 2.57 11.17
N LYS A 620 37.05 1.58 11.50
CA LYS A 620 38.07 1.75 12.54
C LYS A 620 39.10 2.75 12.04
N VAL A 621 39.26 3.86 12.76
CA VAL A 621 40.42 4.73 12.60
C VAL A 621 41.61 4.00 13.20
N GLU A 622 42.51 3.48 12.37
CA GLU A 622 43.84 3.12 12.85
C GLU A 622 44.50 4.42 13.32
N ALA A 623 44.84 4.49 14.61
CA ALA A 623 45.64 5.59 15.13
C ALA A 623 46.99 5.55 14.40
N GLU A 624 47.30 6.59 13.63
CA GLU A 624 48.65 6.77 13.10
C GLU A 624 49.62 6.80 14.29
N GLU A 625 50.44 5.76 14.40
CA GLU A 625 51.61 5.74 15.28
C GLU A 625 52.50 6.94 14.92
N PRO A 626 52.97 7.73 15.91
CA PRO A 626 53.81 8.88 15.64
C PRO A 626 55.15 8.41 15.05
N SER A 627 55.44 8.90 13.84
CA SER A 627 56.72 8.74 13.14
C SER A 627 57.89 9.18 14.03
N GLU A 628 58.64 8.21 14.56
CA GLU A 628 59.95 8.46 15.16
C GLU A 628 60.98 8.71 14.06
N THR A 629 61.55 9.92 14.12
CA THR A 629 62.68 10.35 13.34
C THR A 629 63.97 9.87 14.00
N THR A 630 64.74 9.04 13.30
CA THR A 630 66.18 8.87 13.58
C THR A 630 66.99 8.84 12.30
N THR A 631 67.90 9.81 12.19
CA THR A 631 68.93 9.96 11.17
C THR A 631 70.26 9.35 11.61
N THR A 632 71.10 8.99 10.62
CA THR A 632 72.54 8.61 10.64
C THR A 632 72.88 7.17 11.06
N GLY A 633 73.75 6.41 10.38
CA GLY A 633 74.59 6.67 9.21
C GLY A 633 75.35 5.41 8.71
N GLU A 634 75.84 5.51 7.47
CA GLU A 634 77.00 4.88 6.78
C GLU A 634 77.47 3.43 7.07
N GLY A 635 77.72 2.67 5.98
CA GLY A 635 78.72 1.58 5.96
C GLY A 635 78.57 0.45 4.92
N GLU A 636 79.13 0.66 3.72
CA GLU A 636 79.83 -0.29 2.80
C GLU A 636 79.23 -1.63 2.28
N THR A 637 78.94 -1.60 0.96
CA THR A 637 79.39 -2.48 -0.16
C THR A 637 79.54 -4.00 -0.03
N THR A 638 78.91 -4.75 -0.95
CA THR A 638 79.62 -5.48 -2.04
C THR A 638 78.67 -5.90 -3.17
N ALA A 639 79.20 -5.85 -4.39
CA ALA A 639 78.52 -6.00 -5.67
C ALA A 639 78.38 -7.46 -6.14
N THR A 640 77.43 -7.73 -7.05
CA THR A 640 77.71 -8.40 -8.35
C THR A 640 76.47 -8.39 -9.26
N THR A 641 76.58 -7.71 -10.40
CA THR A 641 75.83 -7.93 -11.66
C THR A 641 76.87 -8.30 -12.72
N PRO A 642 76.53 -8.99 -13.83
CA PRO A 642 76.09 -8.31 -15.07
C PRO A 642 75.08 -9.18 -15.88
N ALA A 643 74.42 -8.84 -16.99
CA ALA A 643 74.36 -7.73 -17.95
C ALA A 643 73.08 -8.00 -18.81
N GLU A 644 72.24 -7.00 -19.13
CA GLU A 644 72.23 -6.22 -20.39
C GLU A 644 71.58 -6.99 -21.57
N THR A 645 70.50 -6.54 -22.22
CA THR A 645 70.53 -5.46 -23.23
C THR A 645 69.12 -5.14 -23.75
N THR A 646 68.85 -3.85 -24.00
CA THR A 646 67.87 -3.31 -24.96
C THR A 646 68.67 -2.42 -25.93
N PRO A 647 68.22 -2.16 -27.18
CA PRO A 647 67.79 -0.79 -27.55
C PRO A 647 66.74 -0.80 -28.71
N ALA A 648 66.08 0.24 -29.22
CA ALA A 648 66.12 1.70 -29.17
C ALA A 648 64.76 2.28 -29.67
N GLU A 649 64.52 3.56 -29.37
CA GLU A 649 63.46 4.46 -29.89
C GLU A 649 63.54 4.79 -31.39
N LYS A 650 62.41 5.30 -31.94
CA LYS A 650 62.44 6.46 -32.86
C LYS A 650 61.11 7.25 -32.86
N GLU A 651 61.22 8.56 -32.62
CA GLU A 651 60.20 9.60 -32.83
C GLU A 651 59.82 9.76 -34.32
N THR A 652 58.60 10.28 -34.60
CA THR A 652 58.41 11.47 -35.46
C THR A 652 57.00 12.08 -35.35
N THR A 653 57.00 13.40 -35.31
CA THR A 653 55.97 14.48 -35.33
C THR A 653 54.90 14.49 -36.45
N SER A 654 53.72 15.09 -36.17
CA SER A 654 53.21 16.36 -36.77
C SER A 654 51.77 16.38 -37.36
N THR A 655 51.01 17.39 -36.88
CA THR A 655 50.07 18.32 -37.58
C THR A 655 48.61 17.96 -37.95
N ILE A 656 47.74 18.87 -37.48
CA ILE A 656 46.35 19.21 -37.85
C ILE A 656 46.29 19.76 -39.31
N PRO A 657 45.15 19.68 -40.02
CA PRO A 657 44.36 20.90 -40.25
C PRO A 657 42.82 20.73 -40.28
N VAL A 658 42.13 21.80 -39.90
CA VAL A 658 40.75 22.21 -40.25
C VAL A 658 40.87 23.19 -41.44
N PRO A 659 40.00 23.24 -42.48
CA PRO A 659 38.71 23.97 -42.49
C PRO A 659 37.65 23.38 -43.50
N ALA A 660 36.45 23.87 -43.78
CA ALA A 660 35.76 25.16 -43.64
C ALA A 660 34.22 24.99 -43.80
N GLU A 661 33.48 26.05 -43.45
CA GLU A 661 32.04 26.30 -43.56
C GLU A 661 31.43 26.26 -44.99
N THR A 662 30.11 26.09 -45.08
CA THR A 662 29.23 26.93 -45.92
C THR A 662 27.80 26.97 -45.36
N THR A 663 27.23 28.17 -45.36
CA THR A 663 25.92 28.63 -44.83
C THR A 663 24.79 28.65 -45.88
N LYS A 664 23.55 28.96 -45.39
CA LYS A 664 22.37 29.59 -46.04
C LYS A 664 21.31 28.66 -46.65
N ASP A 665 19.99 28.92 -46.61
CA ASP A 665 19.16 30.11 -46.33
C ASP A 665 17.75 29.69 -45.81
N GLU A 666 17.01 30.71 -45.35
CA GLU A 666 15.65 30.80 -44.80
C GLU A 666 14.51 30.37 -45.74
N GLU A 667 13.34 29.98 -45.20
CA GLU A 667 12.05 30.53 -45.67
C GLU A 667 10.93 30.42 -44.63
N GLU A 668 10.32 31.58 -44.37
CA GLU A 668 9.13 31.85 -43.56
C GLU A 668 7.94 31.98 -44.52
N THR A 669 6.81 31.30 -44.27
CA THR A 669 5.52 31.71 -44.86
C THR A 669 4.34 31.49 -43.90
N THR A 670 3.74 32.62 -43.53
CA THR A 670 2.43 32.85 -42.93
C THR A 670 1.26 32.50 -43.86
N ALA A 671 0.15 31.95 -43.32
CA ALA A 671 -1.21 32.20 -43.80
C ALA A 671 -2.29 31.84 -42.76
N THR A 672 -3.36 32.64 -42.77
CA THR A 672 -4.39 32.93 -41.77
C THR A 672 -5.71 32.13 -41.87
N ILE A 673 -6.30 31.86 -40.68
CA ILE A 673 -7.70 31.66 -40.17
C ILE A 673 -8.88 31.36 -41.15
N PRO A 674 -9.88 30.51 -40.78
CA PRO A 674 -11.01 30.91 -39.90
C PRO A 674 -11.35 29.85 -38.81
N ALA A 675 -11.44 30.22 -37.53
CA ALA A 675 -12.67 30.54 -36.81
C ALA A 675 -13.74 29.42 -36.85
N GLU A 676 -13.73 28.55 -35.83
CA GLU A 676 -14.94 27.96 -35.30
C GLU A 676 -14.92 28.07 -33.77
N THR A 677 -15.90 28.83 -33.29
CA THR A 677 -16.16 29.22 -31.90
C THR A 677 -16.61 28.02 -31.07
N THR A 678 -15.85 27.70 -30.02
CA THR A 678 -16.37 26.99 -28.86
C THR A 678 -16.33 27.94 -27.67
N THR A 679 -17.50 28.12 -27.09
CA THR A 679 -17.88 29.04 -26.02
C THR A 679 -16.96 29.01 -24.81
N ASP A 680 -16.63 30.22 -24.36
CA ASP A 680 -15.90 30.59 -23.15
C ASP A 680 -16.35 29.81 -21.90
N GLU A 681 -15.47 28.97 -21.34
CA GLU A 681 -15.34 28.94 -19.88
C GLU A 681 -14.38 30.07 -19.50
N LYS A 682 -14.91 31.07 -18.79
CA LYS A 682 -14.13 32.20 -18.27
C LYS A 682 -12.92 31.68 -17.50
N ASP A 683 -11.73 32.07 -17.95
CA ASP A 683 -10.51 32.07 -17.15
C ASP A 683 -10.77 32.98 -15.93
N GLU A 684 -11.17 32.39 -14.81
CA GLU A 684 -11.11 33.07 -13.52
C GLU A 684 -9.63 33.27 -13.21
N GLY A 685 -9.09 34.41 -13.64
CA GLY A 685 -7.67 34.74 -13.49
C GLY A 685 -7.12 34.46 -12.08
N LEU A 686 -5.79 34.35 -11.98
CA LEU A 686 -5.11 33.98 -10.73
C LEU A 686 -5.63 34.83 -9.54
N LYS A 687 -5.91 34.17 -8.43
CA LYS A 687 -6.36 34.75 -7.15
C LYS A 687 -5.51 34.15 -6.03
N ILE A 688 -5.00 35.00 -5.15
CA ILE A 688 -4.35 34.57 -3.90
C ILE A 688 -5.38 34.62 -2.77
N VAL A 689 -5.46 33.53 -2.01
CA VAL A 689 -6.22 33.42 -0.77
C VAL A 689 -5.21 33.47 0.38
N PRO A 690 -5.23 34.51 1.23
CA PRO A 690 -4.30 34.62 2.34
C PRO A 690 -4.61 33.58 3.43
N ASN A 691 -3.57 33.12 4.12
CA ASN A 691 -3.72 32.30 5.31
C ASN A 691 -4.26 33.14 6.48
N GLN A 692 -5.50 32.88 6.90
CA GLN A 692 -6.21 33.68 7.91
C GLN A 692 -5.49 33.72 9.27
N GLU A 693 -4.76 32.65 9.62
CA GLU A 693 -4.03 32.57 10.89
C GLU A 693 -2.75 33.42 10.92
N GLN A 694 -2.36 33.98 9.77
CA GLN A 694 -1.10 34.74 9.59
C GLN A 694 -1.35 36.19 9.20
N LEU A 695 -2.59 36.66 9.26
CA LEU A 695 -2.96 38.04 8.97
C LEU A 695 -2.78 38.94 10.20
N ASN A 696 -2.25 40.15 9.99
CA ASN A 696 -2.26 41.20 11.00
C ASN A 696 -3.62 41.91 11.07
N ALA A 697 -3.73 42.92 11.95
CA ALA A 697 -4.96 43.69 12.17
C ALA A 697 -5.48 44.42 10.90
N ASP A 698 -4.63 44.63 9.89
CA ASP A 698 -4.96 45.25 8.62
C ASP A 698 -5.28 44.22 7.51
N ASN A 699 -5.42 42.92 7.87
CA ASN A 699 -5.63 41.79 6.96
C ASN A 699 -4.49 41.58 5.93
N VAL A 700 -3.24 41.88 6.32
CA VAL A 700 -2.04 41.61 5.50
C VAL A 700 -1.23 40.50 6.17
N SER A 701 -0.70 39.55 5.39
CA SER A 701 0.16 38.49 5.92
C SER A 701 1.37 39.09 6.63
N GLU A 702 1.60 38.76 7.89
CA GLU A 702 2.68 39.33 8.70
C GLU A 702 3.61 38.24 9.25
N TYR A 703 4.90 38.43 9.02
CA TYR A 703 5.94 37.58 9.60
C TYR A 703 6.47 38.18 10.90
N ASN A 704 6.12 37.54 12.01
CA ASN A 704 6.52 37.91 13.38
C ASN A 704 7.87 37.31 13.83
N GLY A 705 8.52 36.50 12.99
CA GLY A 705 9.81 35.89 13.27
C GLY A 705 9.82 34.51 13.91
N THR A 706 8.65 33.90 14.16
CA THR A 706 8.58 32.57 14.78
C THR A 706 8.22 31.45 13.80
N THR A 707 7.51 31.74 12.70
CA THR A 707 6.93 30.72 11.80
C THR A 707 7.03 31.13 10.33
N ALA A 708 7.21 30.19 9.39
CA ALA A 708 7.16 30.45 7.95
C ALA A 708 5.85 31.14 7.49
N LEU A 709 5.88 31.88 6.38
CA LEU A 709 4.67 32.48 5.79
C LEU A 709 4.11 31.63 4.65
N THR A 710 2.79 31.45 4.62
CA THR A 710 2.10 30.60 3.64
C THR A 710 1.11 31.41 2.79
N PHE A 711 1.13 31.17 1.48
CA PHE A 711 0.27 31.83 0.49
C PHE A 711 -0.36 30.78 -0.42
N ARG A 712 -1.69 30.83 -0.63
CA ARG A 712 -2.40 29.91 -1.53
C ARG A 712 -2.86 30.65 -2.78
N CYS A 713 -2.57 30.14 -3.96
CA CYS A 713 -3.10 30.63 -5.23
C CYS A 713 -3.96 29.55 -5.92
N ASN A 714 -5.08 29.94 -6.53
CA ASN A 714 -5.94 29.03 -7.32
C ASN A 714 -5.28 28.52 -8.61
N GLY A 715 -4.09 29.03 -8.99
CA GLY A 715 -3.32 28.53 -10.12
C GLY A 715 -2.93 27.05 -9.94
N ALA A 716 -3.00 26.29 -11.02
CA ALA A 716 -2.64 24.88 -11.05
C ALA A 716 -1.16 24.69 -10.67
N PHE A 717 -0.89 23.73 -9.79
CA PHE A 717 0.46 23.42 -9.32
C PHE A 717 1.43 23.08 -10.48
N SER A 718 0.94 22.39 -11.50
CA SER A 718 1.71 22.05 -12.71
C SER A 718 2.16 23.25 -13.53
N ASP A 719 1.48 24.38 -13.38
CA ASP A 719 1.76 25.60 -14.13
C ASP A 719 2.73 26.51 -13.38
N PHE A 720 3.01 26.26 -12.10
CA PHE A 720 3.87 27.13 -11.29
C PHE A 720 5.34 26.99 -11.71
N LEU A 721 5.99 28.11 -11.99
CA LEU A 721 7.38 28.14 -12.48
C LEU A 721 8.38 28.57 -11.41
N LYS A 722 8.09 29.67 -10.70
CA LYS A 722 9.02 30.27 -9.73
C LYS A 722 8.34 31.27 -8.80
N LEU A 723 8.97 31.50 -7.65
CA LEU A 723 8.62 32.53 -6.69
C LEU A 723 9.58 33.72 -6.79
N LEU A 724 9.05 34.94 -6.73
CA LEU A 724 9.85 36.15 -6.54
C LEU A 724 9.42 36.86 -5.25
N ILE A 725 10.39 37.42 -4.53
CA ILE A 725 10.15 38.38 -3.46
C ILE A 725 10.91 39.66 -3.81
N ASP A 726 10.21 40.79 -3.85
CA ASP A 726 10.70 42.08 -4.35
C ASP A 726 11.43 41.98 -5.69
N ASP A 727 10.75 41.35 -6.66
CA ASP A 727 11.25 41.08 -8.02
C ASP A 727 12.54 40.25 -8.09
N THR A 728 12.97 39.65 -6.98
CA THR A 728 14.14 38.76 -6.90
C THR A 728 13.69 37.30 -6.83
N VAL A 729 14.22 36.44 -7.70
CA VAL A 729 13.91 35.01 -7.70
C VAL A 729 14.38 34.37 -6.39
N VAL A 730 13.46 33.71 -5.70
CA VAL A 730 13.74 32.94 -4.48
C VAL A 730 14.24 31.56 -4.91
N ASP A 731 15.35 31.08 -4.31
CA ASP A 731 15.85 29.72 -4.53
C ASP A 731 14.85 28.69 -3.97
N SER A 732 14.61 27.59 -4.69
CA SER A 732 13.60 26.58 -4.33
C SER A 732 13.87 25.89 -3.00
N LYS A 733 15.09 25.92 -2.45
CA LYS A 733 15.34 25.43 -1.08
C LYS A 733 14.69 26.29 0.01
N TYR A 734 14.32 27.53 -0.31
CA TYR A 734 13.78 28.49 0.63
C TYR A 734 12.25 28.57 0.63
N TYR A 735 11.56 27.79 -0.20
CA TYR A 735 10.12 27.68 -0.15
C TYR A 735 9.64 26.29 -0.59
N THR A 736 8.55 25.81 -0.01
CA THR A 736 7.89 24.60 -0.50
C THR A 736 6.68 24.96 -1.36
N VAL A 737 6.28 24.05 -2.24
CA VAL A 737 5.08 24.18 -3.08
C VAL A 737 4.23 22.92 -2.89
N ALA A 738 2.92 23.05 -2.61
CA ALA A 738 2.00 21.92 -2.44
C ALA A 738 0.83 21.91 -3.44
N LYS A 739 0.24 20.72 -3.70
CA LYS A 739 -0.84 20.46 -4.68
C LYS A 739 -2.25 20.74 -4.12
N GLY A 740 -3.22 21.05 -4.99
CA GLY A 740 -4.63 21.35 -4.63
C GLY A 740 -5.07 22.82 -4.77
N SER A 741 -4.22 23.63 -5.41
CA SER A 741 -4.06 25.11 -5.44
C SER A 741 -2.58 25.30 -5.16
N THR A 742 -1.87 26.17 -5.85
CA THR A 742 -0.44 26.36 -5.56
C THR A 742 -0.29 27.00 -4.18
N ILE A 743 0.13 26.22 -3.18
CA ILE A 743 0.41 26.73 -1.84
C ILE A 743 1.92 26.88 -1.70
N ILE A 744 2.38 28.10 -1.46
CA ILE A 744 3.78 28.45 -1.23
C ILE A 744 4.00 28.70 0.24
N THR A 745 4.94 27.98 0.85
CA THR A 745 5.41 28.27 2.21
C THR A 745 6.84 28.76 2.16
N VAL A 746 7.07 30.05 2.45
CA VAL A 746 8.40 30.67 2.43
C VAL A 746 9.09 30.41 3.77
N SER A 747 10.26 29.78 3.72
CA SER A 747 11.04 29.39 4.90
C SER A 747 11.42 30.59 5.76
N LYS A 748 11.48 30.35 7.06
CA LYS A 748 12.03 31.28 8.06
C LYS A 748 13.43 31.77 7.68
N GLU A 749 14.28 30.89 7.18
CA GLU A 749 15.66 31.22 6.82
C GLU A 749 15.76 32.29 5.72
N TYR A 750 14.80 32.34 4.80
CA TYR A 750 14.76 33.39 3.77
C TYR A 750 14.10 34.66 4.30
N LEU A 751 12.97 34.54 5.01
CA LEU A 751 12.25 35.69 5.55
C LEU A 751 13.12 36.49 6.54
N ASP A 752 13.92 35.83 7.38
CA ASP A 752 14.85 36.49 8.31
C ASP A 752 15.92 37.37 7.64
N LYS A 753 16.14 37.22 6.32
CA LYS A 753 17.09 38.03 5.55
C LYS A 753 16.47 39.32 5.01
N LEU A 754 15.15 39.47 5.06
CA LEU A 754 14.41 40.64 4.58
C LEU A 754 14.41 41.76 5.62
N ALA A 755 14.42 43.02 5.16
CA ALA A 755 14.38 44.18 6.03
C ALA A 755 12.98 44.31 6.69
N PRO A 756 12.85 44.94 7.87
CA PRO A 756 11.52 45.25 8.40
C PRO A 756 10.74 46.21 7.49
N GLY A 757 9.45 45.96 7.29
CA GLY A 757 8.59 46.73 6.39
C GLY A 757 7.79 45.87 5.40
N PRO A 758 7.09 46.49 4.43
CA PRO A 758 6.32 45.79 3.41
C PRO A 758 7.22 45.18 2.33
N HIS A 759 6.83 44.00 1.86
CA HIS A 759 7.47 43.24 0.78
C HIS A 759 6.42 42.68 -0.18
N THR A 760 6.80 42.43 -1.43
CA THR A 760 5.90 41.87 -2.45
C THR A 760 6.31 40.46 -2.82
N LEU A 761 5.40 39.51 -2.68
CA LEU A 761 5.56 38.13 -3.17
C LEU A 761 4.85 37.98 -4.51
N THR A 762 5.55 37.46 -5.52
CA THR A 762 5.02 37.22 -6.87
C THR A 762 5.17 35.75 -7.25
N MET A 763 4.06 35.11 -7.60
CA MET A 763 3.99 33.74 -8.11
C MET A 763 3.89 33.77 -9.64
N VAL A 764 4.84 33.14 -10.33
CA VAL A 764 4.90 33.11 -11.81
C VAL A 764 4.49 31.75 -12.32
N TYR A 765 3.63 31.74 -13.35
CA TYR A 765 3.07 30.56 -13.97
C TYR A 765 3.37 30.49 -15.47
N THR A 766 3.15 29.31 -16.08
CA THR A 766 3.18 29.09 -17.53
C THR A 766 2.18 30.01 -18.25
N GLY A 767 2.48 30.33 -19.51
CA GLY A 767 1.63 31.20 -20.35
C GLY A 767 1.68 32.69 -20.01
N ASN A 768 2.81 33.19 -19.48
CA ASN A 768 3.01 34.59 -19.06
C ASN A 768 2.02 35.09 -17.99
N ARG A 769 1.47 34.19 -17.18
CA ARG A 769 0.59 34.54 -16.05
C ARG A 769 1.42 34.72 -14.78
N SER A 770 1.08 35.73 -13.98
CA SER A 770 1.66 35.90 -12.64
C SER A 770 0.68 36.63 -11.73
N ILE A 771 0.84 36.47 -10.42
CA ILE A 771 0.06 37.20 -9.42
C ILE A 771 0.95 37.60 -8.26
N SER A 772 0.70 38.78 -7.69
CA SER A 772 1.45 39.32 -6.57
C SER A 772 0.55 39.60 -5.36
N THR A 773 1.12 39.50 -4.17
CA THR A 773 0.50 39.92 -2.90
C THR A 773 1.55 40.58 -2.01
N GLU A 774 1.12 41.53 -1.18
CA GLU A 774 1.98 42.14 -0.17
C GLU A 774 1.99 41.32 1.12
N PHE A 775 3.13 41.34 1.82
CA PHE A 775 3.28 40.85 3.19
C PHE A 775 4.22 41.79 3.97
N VAL A 776 4.13 41.77 5.30
CA VAL A 776 4.90 42.69 6.16
C VAL A 776 5.86 41.92 7.05
N MET A 777 7.11 42.39 7.10
CA MET A 777 8.13 41.99 8.05
C MET A 777 8.04 42.86 9.29
N ALA A 778 7.66 42.29 10.44
CA ALA A 778 7.47 43.06 11.67
C ALA A 778 8.78 43.71 12.17
N ASN A 779 8.70 44.92 12.73
CA ASN A 779 9.83 45.60 13.36
C ASN A 779 10.27 44.85 14.62
N ARG A 780 11.39 44.12 14.54
CA ARG A 780 12.01 43.48 15.72
C ARG A 780 12.78 44.53 16.53
N SER A 781 12.19 45.01 17.63
CA SER A 781 12.92 45.79 18.63
C SER A 781 13.97 44.90 19.33
N THR A 782 15.24 45.30 19.25
CA THR A 782 16.35 44.70 20.00
C THR A 782 16.28 45.09 21.47
N GLU A 783 15.77 44.21 22.34
CA GLU A 783 15.91 44.18 23.82
C GLU A 783 15.18 42.90 24.29
N SER A 784 15.66 41.99 25.15
CA SER A 784 16.82 41.95 26.03
C SER A 784 17.18 40.48 26.34
N LEU A 785 18.45 40.12 26.14
CA LEU A 785 19.14 39.14 26.97
C LEU A 785 19.37 39.79 28.34
N THR A 786 18.90 39.21 29.44
CA THR A 786 19.58 39.30 30.75
C THR A 786 19.08 38.26 31.76
N THR A 787 20.06 37.78 32.51
CA THR A 787 20.06 36.84 33.64
C THR A 787 19.45 37.42 34.93
N SER A 788 18.87 36.55 35.77
CA SER A 788 18.70 36.75 37.24
C SER A 788 18.35 35.39 37.86
N THR A 789 19.27 34.64 38.49
CA THR A 789 19.70 34.67 39.92
C THR A 789 18.59 34.36 40.93
N ASP A 790 18.75 33.21 41.59
CA ASP A 790 18.03 32.78 42.79
C ASP A 790 18.19 33.74 43.98
N GLY A 791 17.14 33.79 44.83
CA GLY A 791 17.10 34.54 46.07
C GLY A 791 16.02 34.05 47.06
N ASN A 792 16.30 32.90 47.67
CA ASN A 792 16.13 32.53 49.10
C ASN A 792 14.94 33.04 49.97
N THR A 793 14.43 32.11 50.79
CA THR A 793 14.07 32.16 52.23
C THR A 793 12.61 31.86 52.69
N SER A 794 12.49 30.67 53.29
CA SER A 794 12.14 30.44 54.72
C SER A 794 10.69 30.17 55.17
N THR A 795 10.65 29.32 56.21
CA THR A 795 9.61 28.95 57.19
C THR A 795 8.77 27.71 56.82
N SER A 796 8.61 26.66 57.63
CA SER A 796 8.90 26.39 59.05
C SER A 796 8.82 24.87 59.36
N ASP A 797 9.72 24.40 60.23
CA ASP A 797 9.77 23.09 60.94
C ASP A 797 8.75 23.04 62.12
N PRO A 798 8.60 22.00 63.00
CA PRO A 798 9.15 20.63 63.03
C PRO A 798 8.18 19.52 63.56
N THR A 799 8.73 18.31 63.79
CA THR A 799 8.54 17.32 64.91
C THR A 799 7.96 15.89 64.68
N THR A 800 8.88 14.90 64.86
CA THR A 800 8.81 13.56 65.56
C THR A 800 7.93 12.44 64.98
N THR A 801 8.28 11.13 64.93
CA THR A 801 9.18 10.26 65.73
C THR A 801 9.46 8.94 64.96
N LYS A 802 10.53 8.20 65.34
CA LYS A 802 10.97 6.90 64.81
C LYS A 802 10.05 5.73 65.23
N ASP A 803 9.87 4.72 64.36
CA ASP A 803 10.11 3.30 64.68
C ASP A 803 10.17 2.39 63.44
N GLN A 804 10.92 1.30 63.56
CA GLN A 804 11.27 0.34 62.50
C GLN A 804 10.20 -0.74 62.26
N VAL A 805 10.16 -1.32 61.05
CA VAL A 805 10.43 -2.77 60.74
C VAL A 805 10.02 -3.13 59.30
N LYS A 806 10.97 -3.74 58.56
CA LYS A 806 10.91 -4.65 57.39
C LYS A 806 9.75 -4.58 56.37
N GLY A 807 10.13 -4.41 55.10
CA GLY A 807 9.44 -4.91 53.90
C GLY A 807 10.10 -4.39 52.62
N SER A 808 10.64 -5.29 51.79
CA SER A 808 11.21 -4.98 50.45
C SER A 808 10.08 -4.93 49.39
N PRO A 809 10.35 -4.59 48.11
CA PRO A 809 10.43 -3.26 47.52
C PRO A 809 9.25 -2.99 46.56
N ALA A 810 8.97 -1.73 46.22
CA ALA A 810 8.13 -1.38 45.06
C ALA A 810 8.44 0.03 44.54
N THR A 811 8.49 0.13 43.19
CA THR A 811 8.13 1.26 42.30
C THR A 811 8.87 2.58 42.50
N GLY A 812 9.53 3.15 41.49
CA GLY A 812 9.06 3.67 40.19
C GLY A 812 10.12 4.72 39.79
N GLU A 813 10.17 5.33 38.61
CA GLU A 813 9.16 5.61 37.61
C GLU A 813 9.91 5.78 36.26
N ASN A 814 9.29 5.26 35.20
CA ASN A 814 9.04 5.90 33.90
C ASN A 814 9.73 7.27 33.62
N PRO A 815 10.08 7.58 32.34
CA PRO A 815 8.98 7.73 31.40
C PRO A 815 9.25 7.49 29.90
N THR A 816 8.12 7.22 29.24
CA THR A 816 7.66 7.86 27.99
C THR A 816 8.40 7.46 26.70
N THR A 817 7.66 6.81 25.78
CA THR A 817 7.06 7.44 24.57
C THR A 817 7.98 7.21 23.36
N ILE A 818 7.57 7.02 22.10
CA ILE A 818 6.34 7.25 21.36
C ILE A 818 6.63 6.78 19.92
N PHE A 819 5.62 6.20 19.28
CA PHE A 819 5.31 6.27 17.84
C PHE A 819 6.12 5.36 16.88
N VAL A 820 5.56 4.61 15.91
CA VAL A 820 4.44 4.80 14.95
C VAL A 820 4.96 5.42 13.67
N ALA A 821 5.10 4.62 12.61
CA ALA A 821 5.25 5.16 11.26
C ALA A 821 4.84 4.17 10.17
N LEU A 822 4.82 4.72 8.95
CA LEU A 822 3.73 4.91 7.99
C LEU A 822 4.07 4.35 6.59
N ALA A 823 3.29 3.44 5.95
CA ALA A 823 3.02 3.38 4.48
C ALA A 823 1.73 2.57 4.21
N VAL A 824 0.77 2.92 3.31
CA VAL A 824 0.80 2.94 1.83
C VAL A 824 -0.49 3.63 1.29
N LEU A 825 -0.49 4.46 0.24
CA LEU A 825 -0.64 4.03 -1.16
C LEU A 825 -0.70 5.21 -2.13
N ALA A 826 -0.32 4.94 -3.39
CA ALA A 826 -1.20 5.12 -4.54
C ALA A 826 -0.55 4.58 -5.84
N LEU A 827 -1.36 3.94 -6.67
CA LEU A 827 -1.39 4.13 -8.13
C LEU A 827 -2.84 3.90 -8.63
N ALA A 828 -3.47 4.96 -9.11
CA ALA A 828 -4.68 4.93 -9.93
C ALA A 828 -4.43 5.89 -11.10
N GLY A 829 -3.98 5.32 -12.22
CA GLY A 829 -3.48 6.07 -13.36
C GLY A 829 -3.68 5.34 -14.69
N VAL A 830 -4.77 4.59 -14.87
CA VAL A 830 -5.16 4.06 -16.19
C VAL A 830 -6.70 4.01 -16.30
N PHE A 831 -7.34 5.16 -16.56
CA PHE A 831 -8.71 5.19 -17.13
C PHE A 831 -8.96 6.38 -18.08
N ILE A 832 -7.91 7.04 -18.58
CA ILE A 832 -8.01 8.14 -19.58
C ILE A 832 -7.49 7.69 -20.97
N LEU A 833 -7.44 6.39 -21.28
CA LEU A 833 -7.02 5.91 -22.62
C LEU A 833 -7.98 4.90 -23.30
N ILE A 834 -9.26 4.83 -22.90
CA ILE A 834 -10.32 4.20 -23.71
C ILE A 834 -11.52 5.14 -23.85
N ARG A 835 -11.27 6.40 -24.23
CA ARG A 835 -12.30 7.29 -24.82
C ARG A 835 -11.89 7.95 -26.14
N GLN A 836 -10.74 7.56 -26.72
CA GLN A 836 -10.27 8.01 -28.05
C GLN A 836 -10.10 6.87 -29.07
N LYS A 837 -11.05 5.91 -29.13
CA LYS A 837 -11.14 5.01 -30.29
C LYS A 837 -12.55 4.62 -30.74
N TYR A 838 -13.54 5.50 -30.51
CA TYR A 838 -14.89 5.38 -31.09
C TYR A 838 -15.33 6.59 -31.94
N TYR A 839 -14.37 7.40 -32.41
CA TYR A 839 -14.58 8.32 -33.55
C TYR A 839 -13.35 8.33 -34.47
N ALA A 840 -13.18 7.23 -35.20
CA ALA A 840 -12.73 7.20 -36.60
C ALA A 840 -12.84 5.76 -37.17
N LYS A 841 -14.01 5.14 -37.04
CA LYS A 841 -14.74 4.55 -38.17
C LYS A 841 -16.22 4.47 -37.84
#